data_AF-A0A1L8N069-F1
#
_entry.id   AF-A0A1L8N069-F1
#
_cell.length_a   1.000
_cell.length_b   1.000
_cell.length_c   1.000
_cell.angle_alpha   90.00
_cell.angle_beta   90.00
_cell.angle_gamma   90.00
#
_symmetry.space_group_name_H-M   'P 1'
#
loop_
_entity.id
_entity.type
_entity.pdbx_description
1 polymer ?
#
loop_
_entity_poly.entity_id
_entity_poly.type
_entity_poly.pdbx_seq_one_letter_code
_entity_poly.pdbx_strand_id
1 'polypeptide(L)'
;MSDEKKEKSSRPVLFEAGELEKTRRNLGPIDEEEAKRIASLLGGKIGIEKPEPVDTAAIKRIASDYRTSKRSAHNKKNSLKDKKRTTNNNAYVQNITNNTKKAPIRPKIYELPIWDSKNLAQLSKVMESEEYKIQQNQNILKKIFQFAIGYNDKILPDYIEITLKENIRHIQSFIHSIKYIFALATPLLKKQISEKQDWPEKVLNFILNWNIQSIKIQYLQLESTENSITIKKMVPIIRKFYRELMPLYFINEAQMTKLIKKMYLEVSSHIPKKKEQLLKYAKNATSEWVYINNQLVKSMFPLLLRMASKEMHIYPDYFTTNISEILRFLGLTKFDIILPQKDKSIEEENEKKLKQAAEQKALLQMQEEKKEQKLVLQSLEVLERLFPEAGWQSLNTKPDLFPYFQPLYNFQDGFNLISEKNPLQITIILLRIIEDLFQACRLINFTVQGDLDFVIANDSMQNIFATWSLYRDDILGKQILPDLIESVNQLHTKPDFFSSSYGKRTLSNWLWIEKHYFLPKISFDLIFMARPTPDSTYLPLPARVTYLKNTFTKIIQRAEKTAKENPNPYDSGINLGASNLWDNYEFEIQNTISHRLEILLGGKNSSLKTNLNLLKYTLCVINVLDWWINSDFSPAYKEKITSIYRTDEAGHPIYTVPLLSNQNKIFMQHIKSNLQGNYVKKNTSENSEVQNT
;
A
#
# COMPACT_ATOMS: atom_id res chain seq x y z
N MET A 1 23.00 -66.83 20.25
CA MET A 1 23.72 -67.31 19.06
C MET A 1 22.70 -67.31 17.92
N SER A 2 22.62 -66.27 17.08
CA SER A 2 23.37 -66.09 15.81
C SER A 2 23.09 -67.27 14.84
N ASP A 3 22.58 -67.11 13.60
CA ASP A 3 22.89 -66.08 12.60
C ASP A 3 21.80 -65.84 11.50
N GLU A 4 21.83 -64.59 11.02
CA GLU A 4 21.62 -64.04 9.66
C GLU A 4 20.53 -64.52 8.67
N LYS A 5 19.72 -63.55 8.21
CA LYS A 5 19.64 -63.19 6.77
C LYS A 5 19.27 -61.71 6.58
N LYS A 6 20.22 -60.96 6.01
CA LYS A 6 20.14 -59.54 5.63
C LYS A 6 19.19 -59.32 4.44
N GLU A 7 18.16 -58.50 4.59
CA GLU A 7 17.40 -57.95 3.45
C GLU A 7 18.17 -56.78 2.82
N LYS A 8 18.57 -56.98 1.56
CA LYS A 8 19.22 -55.96 0.73
C LYS A 8 18.21 -54.89 0.33
N SER A 9 18.52 -53.64 0.70
CA SER A 9 17.98 -52.43 0.07
C SER A 9 18.09 -52.52 -1.46
N SER A 10 16.95 -52.67 -2.16
CA SER A 10 16.90 -52.64 -3.63
C SER A 10 16.89 -51.17 -4.09
N ARG A 11 18.02 -50.69 -4.62
CA ARG A 11 18.09 -49.38 -5.29
C ARG A 11 17.15 -49.36 -6.52
N PRO A 12 16.50 -48.22 -6.84
CA PRO A 12 15.69 -48.09 -8.04
C PRO A 12 16.54 -48.33 -9.30
N VAL A 13 15.95 -48.93 -10.33
CA VAL A 13 16.58 -49.17 -11.64
C VAL A 13 16.90 -47.81 -12.28
N LEU A 14 18.16 -47.62 -12.70
CA LEU A 14 18.62 -46.41 -13.38
C LEU A 14 18.61 -46.60 -14.89
N PHE A 15 17.88 -45.73 -15.59
CA PHE A 15 17.81 -45.68 -17.05
C PHE A 15 18.82 -44.69 -17.63
N GLU A 16 19.27 -44.94 -18.87
CA GLU A 16 20.14 -44.01 -19.59
C GLU A 16 19.34 -42.77 -20.02
N ALA A 17 20.02 -41.62 -20.17
CA ALA A 17 19.35 -40.36 -20.50
C ALA A 17 18.55 -40.48 -21.81
N GLY A 18 17.23 -40.24 -21.73
CA GLY A 18 16.32 -40.25 -22.88
C GLY A 18 15.71 -41.62 -23.25
N GLU A 19 15.92 -42.68 -22.47
CA GLU A 19 15.25 -43.97 -22.68
C GLU A 19 13.76 -43.93 -22.35
N LEU A 20 13.36 -43.32 -21.21
CA LEU A 20 11.95 -43.24 -20.81
C LEU A 20 11.14 -42.36 -21.77
N GLU A 21 11.76 -41.30 -22.30
CA GLU A 21 11.16 -40.41 -23.30
C GLU A 21 10.85 -41.17 -24.61
N LYS A 22 11.75 -42.07 -25.04
CA LYS A 22 11.51 -42.95 -26.20
C LYS A 22 10.41 -43.97 -25.92
N THR A 23 10.37 -44.56 -24.72
CA THR A 23 9.31 -45.50 -24.35
C THR A 23 7.94 -44.80 -24.34
N ARG A 24 7.88 -43.55 -23.84
CA ARG A 24 6.65 -42.75 -23.77
C ARG A 24 6.12 -42.33 -25.15
N ARG A 25 7.02 -42.08 -26.12
CA ARG A 25 6.61 -41.80 -27.51
C ARG A 25 6.06 -43.02 -28.23
N ASN A 26 6.56 -44.22 -27.91
CA ASN A 26 6.10 -45.47 -28.54
C ASN A 26 4.78 -46.00 -27.96
N LEU A 27 4.46 -45.66 -26.70
CA LEU A 27 3.22 -46.09 -26.04
C LEU A 27 1.99 -45.23 -26.37
N GLY A 28 2.18 -44.05 -26.97
CA GLY A 28 1.09 -43.10 -27.25
C GLY A 28 0.53 -42.43 -25.98
N PRO A 29 -0.46 -41.53 -26.11
CA PRO A 29 -1.11 -40.91 -24.97
C PRO A 29 -1.95 -41.95 -24.22
N ILE A 30 -1.56 -42.25 -22.98
CA ILE A 30 -2.30 -43.13 -22.06
C ILE A 30 -3.10 -42.25 -21.11
N ASP A 31 -4.38 -42.57 -20.93
CA ASP A 31 -5.28 -41.88 -20.00
C ASP A 31 -4.92 -42.18 -18.53
N GLU A 32 -5.26 -41.27 -17.62
CA GLU A 32 -4.81 -41.32 -16.22
C GLU A 32 -5.36 -42.54 -15.46
N GLU A 33 -6.58 -42.98 -15.81
CA GLU A 33 -7.19 -44.19 -15.24
C GLU A 33 -6.54 -45.47 -15.78
N GLU A 34 -6.18 -45.49 -17.06
CA GLU A 34 -5.52 -46.62 -17.70
C GLU A 34 -4.06 -46.78 -17.21
N ALA A 35 -3.37 -45.67 -16.97
CA ALA A 35 -2.04 -45.66 -16.35
C ALA A 35 -2.05 -46.24 -14.93
N LYS A 36 -3.07 -45.90 -14.11
CA LYS A 36 -3.23 -46.44 -12.74
C LYS A 36 -3.54 -47.94 -12.77
N ARG A 37 -4.32 -48.41 -13.74
CA ARG A 37 -4.64 -49.83 -13.92
C ARG A 37 -3.42 -50.64 -14.39
N ILE A 38 -2.61 -50.10 -15.30
CA ILE A 38 -1.37 -50.75 -15.76
C ILE A 38 -0.34 -50.81 -14.62
N ALA A 39 -0.23 -49.75 -13.82
CA ALA A 39 0.68 -49.71 -12.67
C ALA A 39 0.31 -50.76 -11.59
N SER A 40 -0.98 -50.99 -11.35
CA SER A 40 -1.44 -52.00 -10.37
C SER A 40 -1.26 -53.44 -10.88
N LEU A 41 -1.39 -53.68 -12.19
CA LEU A 41 -1.18 -54.99 -12.82
C LEU A 41 0.30 -55.39 -12.94
N LEU A 42 1.22 -54.42 -13.15
CA LEU A 42 2.63 -54.70 -13.42
C LEU A 42 3.55 -54.60 -12.18
N GLY A 43 3.05 -54.14 -11.03
CA GLY A 43 3.73 -54.26 -9.74
C GLY A 43 5.14 -53.64 -9.64
N GLY A 44 5.44 -52.57 -10.39
CA GLY A 44 6.80 -52.00 -10.50
C GLY A 44 7.02 -50.70 -9.73
N LYS A 45 8.20 -50.55 -9.08
CA LYS A 45 8.67 -49.28 -8.50
C LYS A 45 9.27 -48.37 -9.58
N ILE A 46 8.99 -47.07 -9.50
CA ILE A 46 9.42 -46.03 -10.45
C ILE A 46 10.96 -45.87 -10.43
N GLY A 47 11.61 -46.01 -11.59
CA GLY A 47 13.06 -45.79 -11.78
C GLY A 47 13.42 -44.32 -12.05
N ILE A 48 14.71 -43.98 -11.95
CA ILE A 48 15.23 -42.60 -12.07
C ILE A 48 16.29 -42.56 -13.19
N GLU A 49 16.16 -41.65 -14.17
CA GLU A 49 17.15 -41.46 -15.25
C GLU A 49 18.45 -40.80 -14.76
N LYS A 50 19.59 -41.19 -15.36
CA LYS A 50 20.87 -40.51 -15.12
C LYS A 50 20.88 -39.12 -15.78
N PRO A 51 21.43 -38.08 -15.12
CA PRO A 51 21.66 -36.79 -15.75
C PRO A 51 22.74 -36.90 -16.84
N GLU A 52 22.56 -36.18 -17.95
CA GLU A 52 23.50 -36.18 -19.09
C GLU A 52 24.92 -35.76 -18.66
N PRO A 53 25.97 -36.42 -19.16
CA PRO A 53 27.35 -36.05 -18.85
C PRO A 53 27.70 -34.72 -19.53
N VAL A 54 28.16 -33.77 -18.72
CA VAL A 54 28.58 -32.42 -19.15
C VAL A 54 29.82 -32.52 -20.04
N ASP A 55 29.72 -32.05 -21.28
CA ASP A 55 30.81 -32.04 -22.26
C ASP A 55 31.92 -31.05 -21.85
N THR A 56 32.99 -31.57 -21.26
CA THR A 56 34.15 -30.81 -20.79
C THR A 56 34.94 -30.13 -21.93
N ALA A 57 34.68 -30.46 -23.20
CA ALA A 57 35.29 -29.81 -24.35
C ALA A 57 34.68 -28.41 -24.63
N ALA A 58 33.38 -28.22 -24.34
CA ALA A 58 32.70 -26.93 -24.50
C ALA A 58 33.20 -25.88 -23.49
N ILE A 59 33.50 -26.33 -22.26
CA ILE A 59 34.01 -25.46 -21.18
C ILE A 59 35.45 -25.00 -21.46
N LYS A 60 36.29 -25.82 -22.11
CA LYS A 60 37.66 -25.43 -22.51
C LYS A 60 37.69 -24.36 -23.60
N ARG A 61 36.71 -24.31 -24.52
CA ARG A 61 36.60 -23.25 -25.54
C ARG A 61 36.22 -21.90 -24.95
N ILE A 62 35.34 -21.89 -23.94
CA ILE A 62 34.92 -20.67 -23.25
C ILE A 62 36.07 -20.09 -22.39
N ALA A 63 36.93 -20.94 -21.82
CA ALA A 63 38.09 -20.53 -21.04
C ALA A 63 39.27 -20.00 -21.89
N SER A 64 39.41 -20.42 -23.16
CA SER A 64 40.42 -19.90 -24.08
C SER A 64 40.08 -18.51 -24.63
N ASP A 65 38.80 -18.22 -24.85
CA ASP A 65 38.35 -16.93 -25.39
C ASP A 65 38.37 -15.80 -24.34
N TYR A 66 38.32 -16.15 -23.05
CA TYR A 66 38.44 -15.17 -21.95
C TYR A 66 39.89 -14.75 -21.64
N ARG A 67 40.91 -15.45 -22.18
CA ARG A 67 42.34 -15.19 -21.91
C ARG A 67 43.05 -14.36 -23.00
N THR A 68 42.42 -14.05 -24.12
CA THR A 68 43.04 -13.31 -25.24
C THR A 68 42.62 -11.83 -25.37
N SER A 69 41.71 -11.32 -24.53
CA SER A 69 41.27 -9.90 -24.60
C SER A 69 42.09 -8.93 -23.72
N LYS A 70 43.04 -9.41 -22.91
CA LYS A 70 43.92 -8.57 -22.07
C LYS A 70 45.40 -8.86 -22.36
N ARG A 71 45.87 -8.52 -23.56
CA ARG A 71 47.28 -8.21 -23.89
C ARG A 71 47.46 -8.00 -25.40
N SER A 72 47.22 -6.78 -25.89
CA SER A 72 47.84 -6.29 -27.13
C SER A 72 47.78 -4.76 -27.22
N ALA A 73 48.29 -4.10 -26.17
CA ALA A 73 48.64 -2.68 -26.20
C ALA A 73 50.16 -2.52 -26.14
N HIS A 74 50.89 -3.04 -27.13
CA HIS A 74 52.21 -2.49 -27.51
C HIS A 74 52.76 -3.16 -28.79
N ASN A 75 53.26 -2.32 -29.69
CA ASN A 75 54.20 -2.62 -30.78
C ASN A 75 53.73 -3.47 -31.96
N LYS A 76 53.49 -2.80 -33.10
CA LYS A 76 54.38 -2.94 -34.26
C LYS A 76 54.26 -1.77 -35.25
N LYS A 77 55.44 -1.23 -35.59
CA LYS A 77 55.72 -0.20 -36.58
C LYS A 77 55.70 -0.74 -38.02
N ASN A 78 55.41 0.19 -38.93
CA ASN A 78 55.89 0.38 -40.31
C ASN A 78 55.62 -0.68 -41.38
N SER A 79 54.88 -0.30 -42.44
CA SER A 79 55.46 0.39 -43.60
C SER A 79 54.38 0.81 -44.59
N LEU A 80 54.34 2.09 -44.96
CA LEU A 80 54.14 2.54 -46.35
C LEU A 80 54.62 4.00 -46.45
N LYS A 81 55.62 4.17 -47.31
CA LYS A 81 56.16 5.39 -47.92
C LYS A 81 55.03 6.29 -48.46
N ASP A 82 55.13 7.60 -48.66
CA ASP A 82 56.24 8.54 -48.73
C ASP A 82 55.64 9.98 -48.70
N LYS A 83 56.41 10.93 -48.14
CA LYS A 83 56.48 12.39 -48.48
C LYS A 83 55.20 13.24 -48.33
N LYS A 84 55.19 14.42 -47.68
CA LYS A 84 56.19 15.45 -47.41
C LYS A 84 55.63 16.42 -46.33
N ARG A 85 56.52 16.95 -45.47
CA ARG A 85 56.70 18.36 -45.00
C ARG A 85 55.43 19.23 -44.83
N THR A 86 55.18 20.00 -43.76
CA THR A 86 56.02 20.70 -42.78
C THR A 86 55.12 21.44 -41.78
N THR A 87 55.64 21.66 -40.55
CA THR A 87 55.47 22.84 -39.65
C THR A 87 54.10 23.32 -39.15
N ASN A 88 54.03 23.36 -37.80
CA ASN A 88 53.61 24.45 -36.90
C ASN A 88 52.18 25.03 -36.89
N ASN A 89 51.68 25.05 -35.64
CA ASN A 89 50.99 26.12 -34.92
C ASN A 89 49.56 26.54 -35.29
N ASN A 90 48.72 26.42 -34.25
CA ASN A 90 47.76 27.38 -33.69
C ASN A 90 46.75 28.15 -34.57
N ALA A 91 45.60 28.35 -33.90
CA ALA A 91 44.64 29.44 -34.02
C ALA A 91 43.47 29.25 -35.00
N TYR A 92 42.30 29.14 -34.37
CA TYR A 92 41.12 30.01 -34.50
C TYR A 92 40.81 30.68 -35.86
N VAL A 93 39.51 30.72 -36.14
CA VAL A 93 38.74 31.59 -37.07
C VAL A 93 38.31 30.96 -38.40
N GLN A 94 37.03 30.56 -38.37
CA GLN A 94 35.92 30.90 -39.27
C GLN A 94 36.00 30.79 -40.81
N ASN A 95 34.83 30.39 -41.32
CA ASN A 95 34.18 30.77 -42.59
C ASN A 95 34.43 29.91 -43.84
N ILE A 96 33.43 29.05 -44.09
CA ILE A 96 32.55 29.01 -45.27
C ILE A 96 33.25 29.30 -46.63
N THR A 97 33.31 28.29 -47.50
CA THR A 97 32.74 28.37 -48.87
C THR A 97 32.72 27.01 -49.58
N ASN A 98 31.49 26.54 -49.82
CA ASN A 98 30.91 25.98 -51.04
C ASN A 98 31.62 24.90 -51.88
N ASN A 99 30.84 23.82 -52.01
CA ASN A 99 30.63 22.97 -53.17
C ASN A 99 31.74 21.99 -53.57
N THR A 100 31.51 20.71 -53.24
CA THR A 100 31.23 19.70 -54.26
C THR A 100 30.64 18.42 -53.64
N LYS A 101 29.45 18.04 -54.13
CA LYS A 101 28.86 16.69 -54.14
C LYS A 101 28.88 15.90 -52.81
N LYS A 102 27.91 16.21 -51.93
CA LYS A 102 27.54 15.30 -50.82
C LYS A 102 26.93 14.01 -51.40
N ALA A 103 27.65 12.91 -51.23
CA ALA A 103 27.04 11.58 -51.19
C ALA A 103 25.92 11.56 -50.12
N PRO A 104 24.84 10.78 -50.31
CA PRO A 104 23.75 10.77 -49.36
C PRO A 104 24.26 10.27 -48.00
N ILE A 105 24.18 11.15 -46.99
CA ILE A 105 24.44 10.80 -45.60
C ILE A 105 23.39 9.75 -45.23
N ARG A 106 23.80 8.47 -45.16
CA ARG A 106 22.95 7.43 -44.56
C ARG A 106 22.63 7.88 -43.12
N PRO A 107 21.36 7.88 -42.70
CA PRO A 107 21.01 8.34 -41.36
C PRO A 107 21.71 7.46 -40.32
N LYS A 108 22.40 8.09 -39.35
CA LYS A 108 22.97 7.39 -38.19
C LYS A 108 21.85 6.59 -37.51
N ILE A 109 21.96 5.26 -37.50
CA ILE A 109 21.03 4.38 -36.80
C ILE A 109 21.14 4.71 -35.31
N TYR A 110 20.01 5.05 -34.68
CA TYR A 110 19.98 5.32 -33.24
C TYR A 110 20.29 4.03 -32.47
N GLU A 111 21.28 4.09 -31.58
CA GLU A 111 21.62 3.00 -30.66
C GLU A 111 20.91 3.22 -29.33
N LEU A 112 20.32 2.14 -28.80
CA LEU A 112 19.64 2.19 -27.51
C LEU A 112 20.68 2.34 -26.39
N PRO A 113 20.35 3.06 -25.30
CA PRO A 113 21.21 3.14 -24.13
C PRO A 113 21.57 1.74 -23.58
N ILE A 114 22.80 1.60 -23.07
CA ILE A 114 23.28 0.37 -22.43
C ILE A 114 22.69 0.28 -21.02
N TRP A 115 22.01 -0.83 -20.72
CA TRP A 115 21.40 -1.12 -19.43
C TRP A 115 22.04 -2.37 -18.84
N ASP A 116 22.07 -2.47 -17.51
CA ASP A 116 22.46 -3.69 -16.80
C ASP A 116 21.34 -4.75 -16.87
N SER A 117 21.69 -6.01 -16.59
CA SER A 117 20.74 -7.14 -16.65
C SER A 117 19.58 -6.97 -15.66
N LYS A 118 19.83 -6.33 -14.51
CA LYS A 118 18.82 -6.08 -13.47
C LYS A 118 17.78 -5.06 -13.94
N ASN A 119 18.18 -3.92 -14.49
CA ASN A 119 17.23 -2.92 -14.97
C ASN A 119 16.47 -3.43 -16.21
N LEU A 120 17.12 -4.22 -17.07
CA LEU A 120 16.44 -4.88 -18.20
C LEU A 120 15.35 -5.86 -17.74
N ALA A 121 15.61 -6.67 -16.71
CA ALA A 121 14.61 -7.57 -16.14
C ALA A 121 13.43 -6.81 -15.51
N GLN A 122 13.72 -5.72 -14.78
CA GLN A 122 12.67 -4.87 -14.20
C GLN A 122 11.81 -4.19 -15.27
N LEU A 123 12.45 -3.63 -16.30
CA LEU A 123 11.75 -3.00 -17.41
C LEU A 123 10.88 -3.99 -18.18
N SER A 124 11.38 -5.20 -18.43
CA SER A 124 10.59 -6.25 -19.08
C SER A 124 9.35 -6.61 -18.25
N LYS A 125 9.48 -6.73 -16.92
CA LYS A 125 8.33 -6.92 -16.02
C LYS A 125 7.30 -5.79 -16.12
N VAL A 126 7.75 -4.54 -16.28
CA VAL A 126 6.84 -3.39 -16.50
C VAL A 126 6.16 -3.49 -17.87
N MET A 127 6.91 -3.82 -18.93
CA MET A 127 6.37 -3.97 -20.27
C MET A 127 5.40 -5.15 -20.42
N GLU A 128 5.54 -6.21 -19.61
CA GLU A 128 4.66 -7.38 -19.54
C GLU A 128 3.37 -7.15 -18.73
N SER A 129 3.29 -6.09 -17.93
CA SER A 129 2.15 -5.90 -17.03
C SER A 129 0.86 -5.66 -17.81
N GLU A 130 -0.27 -6.02 -17.18
CA GLU A 130 -1.62 -5.77 -17.73
C GLU A 130 -1.89 -4.28 -18.03
N GLU A 131 -1.12 -3.38 -17.42
CA GLU A 131 -1.24 -1.94 -17.60
C GLU A 131 -0.64 -1.46 -18.92
N TYR A 132 0.44 -2.08 -19.41
CA TYR A 132 1.17 -1.64 -20.60
C TYR A 132 1.03 -2.58 -21.79
N LYS A 133 0.98 -3.91 -21.57
CA LYS A 133 0.78 -4.95 -22.60
C LYS A 133 1.70 -4.82 -23.82
N ILE A 134 2.95 -4.40 -23.61
CA ILE A 134 3.93 -4.17 -24.68
C ILE A 134 4.65 -5.47 -25.04
N GLN A 135 4.90 -6.32 -24.04
CA GLN A 135 5.60 -7.60 -24.18
C GLN A 135 4.75 -8.77 -23.70
N GLN A 136 5.05 -9.97 -24.21
CA GLN A 136 4.25 -11.16 -23.94
C GLN A 136 4.54 -11.64 -22.54
N ASN A 137 3.49 -11.81 -21.73
CA ASN A 137 3.62 -12.36 -20.39
C ASN A 137 4.17 -13.79 -20.48
N GLN A 138 5.40 -13.98 -20.03
CA GLN A 138 6.08 -15.27 -20.12
C GLN A 138 5.86 -16.09 -18.84
N ASN A 139 5.51 -17.38 -19.01
CA ASN A 139 5.42 -18.35 -17.92
C ASN A 139 6.75 -18.44 -17.13
N ILE A 140 6.65 -18.73 -15.83
CA ILE A 140 7.77 -18.79 -14.88
C ILE A 140 8.95 -19.65 -15.40
N LEU A 141 8.64 -20.76 -16.10
CA LEU A 141 9.65 -21.64 -16.70
C LEU A 141 10.46 -20.96 -17.82
N LYS A 142 9.83 -20.14 -18.69
CA LYS A 142 10.54 -19.40 -19.74
C LYS A 142 11.39 -18.25 -19.17
N LYS A 143 10.97 -17.63 -18.06
CA LYS A 143 11.74 -16.60 -17.35
C LYS A 143 13.06 -17.14 -16.77
N ILE A 144 13.10 -18.42 -16.39
CA ILE A 144 14.32 -19.09 -15.91
C ILE A 144 15.30 -19.36 -17.08
N PHE A 145 14.81 -19.79 -18.25
CA PHE A 145 15.65 -20.01 -19.44
C PHE A 145 16.17 -18.70 -20.06
N GLN A 146 15.52 -17.56 -19.83
CA GLN A 146 15.92 -16.26 -20.36
C GLN A 146 17.12 -15.63 -19.64
N PHE A 147 17.52 -16.14 -18.46
CA PHE A 147 18.81 -15.80 -17.88
C PHE A 147 19.99 -16.32 -18.74
N ALA A 148 19.76 -17.34 -19.58
CA ALA A 148 20.75 -17.88 -20.51
C ALA A 148 20.62 -17.35 -21.95
N ILE A 149 19.44 -16.86 -22.34
CA ILE A 149 19.13 -16.33 -23.67
C ILE A 149 18.59 -14.90 -23.47
N GLY A 150 19.40 -13.88 -23.76
CA GLY A 150 19.21 -12.49 -23.31
C GLY A 150 17.83 -11.81 -23.50
N TYR A 151 17.76 -10.55 -23.02
CA TYR A 151 16.58 -9.68 -23.00
C TYR A 151 15.68 -9.79 -24.25
N ASN A 152 14.38 -10.02 -24.05
CA ASN A 152 13.41 -10.06 -25.15
C ASN A 152 13.14 -8.64 -25.65
N ASP A 153 13.59 -8.34 -26.87
CA ASP A 153 13.37 -7.05 -27.51
C ASP A 153 12.07 -6.99 -28.33
N LYS A 154 11.29 -8.08 -28.44
CA LYS A 154 10.08 -8.13 -29.28
C LYS A 154 8.88 -7.46 -28.61
N ILE A 155 8.07 -6.79 -29.43
CA ILE A 155 6.81 -6.13 -29.05
C ILE A 155 5.63 -6.94 -29.57
N LEU A 156 4.52 -6.94 -28.81
CA LEU A 156 3.27 -7.57 -29.25
C LEU A 156 2.71 -6.89 -30.51
N PRO A 157 2.25 -7.68 -31.50
CA PRO A 157 1.46 -7.15 -32.62
C PRO A 157 0.24 -6.35 -32.14
N ASP A 158 -0.50 -6.85 -31.14
CA ASP A 158 -1.68 -6.20 -30.57
C ASP A 158 -1.41 -4.79 -30.03
N TYR A 159 -0.22 -4.57 -29.47
CA TYR A 159 0.16 -3.23 -29.01
C TYR A 159 0.19 -2.23 -30.18
N ILE A 160 0.61 -2.69 -31.35
CA ILE A 160 0.75 -1.86 -32.53
C ILE A 160 -0.60 -1.70 -33.22
N GLU A 161 -1.29 -2.81 -33.50
CA GLU A 161 -2.55 -2.81 -34.25
C GLU A 161 -3.72 -2.17 -33.48
N ILE A 162 -3.72 -2.29 -32.14
CA ILE A 162 -4.81 -1.81 -31.29
C ILE A 162 -4.37 -0.55 -30.54
N THR A 163 -3.36 -0.65 -29.68
CA THR A 163 -3.04 0.43 -28.71
C THR A 163 -2.49 1.69 -29.41
N LEU A 164 -1.51 1.54 -30.30
CA LEU A 164 -0.98 2.69 -31.05
C LEU A 164 -2.00 3.30 -32.00
N LYS A 165 -2.78 2.46 -32.70
CA LYS A 165 -3.84 2.91 -33.60
C LYS A 165 -4.88 3.74 -32.86
N GLU A 166 -5.30 3.29 -31.68
CA GLU A 166 -6.26 4.00 -30.83
C GLU A 166 -5.69 5.32 -30.29
N ASN A 167 -4.42 5.32 -29.86
CA ASN A 167 -3.74 6.53 -29.44
C ASN A 167 -3.67 7.59 -30.56
N ILE A 168 -3.43 7.19 -31.82
CA ILE A 168 -3.48 8.08 -32.99
C ILE A 168 -4.90 8.64 -33.17
N ARG A 169 -5.92 7.79 -32.99
CA ARG A 169 -7.34 8.18 -33.13
C ARG A 169 -7.73 9.25 -32.12
N HIS A 170 -7.35 9.10 -30.85
CA HIS A 170 -7.62 10.08 -29.79
C HIS A 170 -6.98 11.44 -30.05
N ILE A 171 -5.68 11.47 -30.43
CA ILE A 171 -5.01 12.72 -30.81
C ILE A 171 -5.70 13.38 -32.00
N GLN A 172 -6.09 12.60 -33.01
CA GLN A 172 -6.79 13.13 -34.18
C GLN A 172 -8.16 13.71 -33.82
N SER A 173 -8.93 13.04 -32.97
CA SER A 173 -10.25 13.48 -32.48
C SER A 173 -10.14 14.79 -31.70
N PHE A 174 -9.12 14.90 -30.83
CA PHE A 174 -8.81 16.12 -30.10
C PHE A 174 -8.50 17.29 -31.04
N ILE A 175 -7.53 17.13 -31.94
CA ILE A 175 -7.12 18.16 -32.90
C ILE A 175 -8.30 18.58 -33.77
N HIS A 176 -9.09 17.62 -34.28
CA HIS A 176 -10.26 17.90 -35.10
C HIS A 176 -11.29 18.77 -34.35
N SER A 177 -11.56 18.44 -33.09
CA SER A 177 -12.54 19.15 -32.27
C SER A 177 -12.12 20.60 -31.99
N ILE A 178 -10.85 20.83 -31.68
CA ILE A 178 -10.30 22.19 -31.48
C ILE A 178 -10.30 22.98 -32.79
N LYS A 179 -9.84 22.38 -33.90
CA LYS A 179 -9.84 23.03 -35.22
C LYS A 179 -11.24 23.40 -35.69
N TYR A 180 -12.24 22.56 -35.39
CA TYR A 180 -13.64 22.84 -35.71
C TYR A 180 -14.14 24.10 -34.98
N ILE A 181 -13.91 24.18 -33.67
CA ILE A 181 -14.30 25.36 -32.87
C ILE A 181 -13.56 26.61 -33.38
N PHE A 182 -12.26 26.50 -33.67
CA PHE A 182 -11.45 27.62 -34.16
C PHE A 182 -11.81 28.07 -35.57
N ALA A 183 -12.24 27.18 -36.47
CA ALA A 183 -12.67 27.57 -37.82
C ALA A 183 -13.80 28.61 -37.77
N LEU A 184 -14.67 28.48 -36.77
CA LEU A 184 -15.81 29.36 -36.48
C LEU A 184 -15.46 30.58 -35.61
N ALA A 185 -14.19 30.74 -35.22
CA ALA A 185 -13.74 31.87 -34.41
C ALA A 185 -13.74 33.22 -35.16
N THR A 186 -13.87 34.31 -34.39
CA THR A 186 -13.83 35.68 -34.89
C THR A 186 -12.43 36.04 -35.44
N PRO A 187 -12.33 37.01 -36.37
CA PRO A 187 -11.03 37.49 -36.87
C PRO A 187 -10.12 38.02 -35.76
N LEU A 188 -10.70 38.61 -34.71
CA LEU A 188 -9.96 39.11 -33.54
C LEU A 188 -9.30 37.98 -32.75
N LEU A 189 -10.06 36.92 -32.42
CA LEU A 189 -9.52 35.76 -31.72
C LEU A 189 -8.46 35.02 -32.56
N LYS A 190 -8.68 34.93 -33.89
CA LYS A 190 -7.70 34.37 -34.82
C LYS A 190 -6.39 35.16 -34.81
N LYS A 191 -6.47 36.49 -34.79
CA LYS A 191 -5.31 37.38 -34.71
C LYS A 191 -4.59 37.25 -33.37
N GLN A 192 -5.31 37.26 -32.25
CA GLN A 192 -4.73 37.08 -30.90
C GLN A 192 -3.97 35.76 -30.76
N ILE A 193 -4.55 34.66 -31.25
CA ILE A 193 -3.89 33.34 -31.21
C ILE A 193 -2.63 33.32 -32.10
N SER A 194 -2.65 34.00 -33.25
CA SER A 194 -1.49 34.09 -34.15
C SER A 194 -0.32 34.92 -33.58
N GLU A 195 -0.62 35.90 -32.73
CA GLU A 195 0.37 36.78 -32.09
C GLU A 195 1.13 36.09 -30.94
N LYS A 196 0.63 34.97 -30.42
CA LYS A 196 1.27 34.12 -29.39
C LYS A 196 1.73 34.91 -28.15
N GLN A 197 0.92 35.87 -27.69
CA GLN A 197 1.27 36.76 -26.59
C GLN A 197 1.42 35.97 -25.27
N ASP A 198 0.34 35.34 -24.80
CA ASP A 198 0.34 34.56 -23.55
C ASP A 198 0.35 33.04 -23.78
N TRP A 199 0.51 32.30 -22.69
CA TRP A 199 0.54 30.83 -22.72
C TRP A 199 -0.74 30.19 -23.29
N PRO A 200 -1.97 30.71 -23.05
CA PRO A 200 -3.20 30.16 -23.64
C PRO A 200 -3.16 30.19 -25.18
N GLU A 201 -2.72 31.31 -25.75
CA GLU A 201 -2.62 31.54 -27.19
C GLU A 201 -1.50 30.68 -27.78
N LYS A 202 -0.38 30.52 -27.07
CA LYS A 202 0.70 29.59 -27.46
C LYS A 202 0.21 28.15 -27.54
N VAL A 203 -0.57 27.68 -26.56
CA VAL A 203 -1.17 26.34 -26.54
C VAL A 203 -2.14 26.17 -27.71
N LEU A 204 -3.09 27.09 -27.89
CA LEU A 204 -4.05 27.00 -28.99
C LEU A 204 -3.35 27.04 -30.35
N ASN A 205 -2.40 27.95 -30.55
CA ASN A 205 -1.63 28.02 -31.78
C ASN A 205 -0.82 26.72 -32.02
N PHE A 206 -0.27 26.10 -30.98
CA PHE A 206 0.41 24.81 -31.12
C PHE A 206 -0.56 23.73 -31.59
N ILE A 207 -1.74 23.59 -30.96
CA ILE A 207 -2.75 22.58 -31.32
C ILE A 207 -3.28 22.81 -32.75
N LEU A 208 -3.47 24.05 -33.17
CA LEU A 208 -3.94 24.37 -34.53
C LEU A 208 -2.92 24.01 -35.60
N ASN A 209 -1.63 24.14 -35.30
CA ASN A 209 -0.56 23.73 -36.21
C ASN A 209 -0.14 22.27 -36.03
N TRP A 210 -0.75 21.55 -35.08
CA TRP A 210 -0.45 20.15 -34.83
C TRP A 210 -0.87 19.30 -36.03
N ASN A 211 0.12 18.61 -36.62
CA ASN A 211 -0.03 17.76 -37.79
C ASN A 211 0.37 16.30 -37.50
N ILE A 212 -0.64 15.45 -37.33
CA ILE A 212 -0.46 14.00 -37.05
C ILE A 212 0.04 13.19 -38.25
N GLN A 213 0.11 13.75 -39.47
CA GLN A 213 0.55 13.02 -40.66
C GLN A 213 1.95 12.43 -40.49
N SER A 214 2.82 13.14 -39.76
CA SER A 214 4.18 12.70 -39.46
C SER A 214 4.23 11.38 -38.68
N ILE A 215 3.28 11.19 -37.76
CA ILE A 215 3.08 9.99 -36.93
C ILE A 215 2.43 8.89 -37.77
N LYS A 216 1.37 9.21 -38.52
CA LYS A 216 0.66 8.25 -39.39
C LYS A 216 1.58 7.58 -40.41
N ILE A 217 2.48 8.35 -41.03
CA ILE A 217 3.46 7.80 -41.97
C ILE A 217 4.39 6.78 -41.28
N GLN A 218 4.83 7.05 -40.03
CA GLN A 218 5.65 6.07 -39.29
C GLN A 218 4.85 4.86 -38.86
N TYR A 219 3.59 5.05 -38.48
CA TYR A 219 2.70 3.97 -38.14
C TYR A 219 2.50 3.02 -39.33
N LEU A 220 2.20 3.55 -40.52
CA LEU A 220 2.07 2.75 -41.74
C LEU A 220 3.36 2.01 -42.12
N GLN A 221 4.52 2.62 -41.88
CA GLN A 221 5.83 1.96 -42.07
C GLN A 221 6.07 0.81 -41.09
N LEU A 222 5.52 0.89 -39.88
CA LEU A 222 5.58 -0.20 -38.90
C LEU A 222 4.58 -1.30 -39.24
N GLU A 223 3.37 -0.94 -39.66
CA GLU A 223 2.31 -1.87 -40.08
C GLU A 223 2.71 -2.68 -41.32
N SER A 224 3.44 -2.07 -42.27
CA SER A 224 3.94 -2.77 -43.46
C SER A 224 5.17 -3.66 -43.23
N THR A 225 5.67 -3.77 -41.99
CA THR A 225 6.85 -4.59 -41.68
C THR A 225 6.44 -6.03 -41.37
N GLU A 226 6.72 -6.97 -42.29
CA GLU A 226 6.34 -8.40 -42.22
C GLU A 226 6.99 -9.22 -41.08
N ASN A 227 7.81 -8.63 -40.21
CA ASN A 227 8.62 -9.36 -39.22
C ASN A 227 8.49 -8.79 -37.80
N SER A 228 8.58 -9.67 -36.79
CA SER A 228 8.48 -9.33 -35.35
C SER A 228 9.16 -8.00 -35.01
N ILE A 229 8.37 -7.04 -34.53
CA ILE A 229 8.82 -5.68 -34.31
C ILE A 229 9.61 -5.62 -32.99
N THR A 230 10.84 -5.11 -33.07
CA THR A 230 11.72 -4.95 -31.91
C THR A 230 11.64 -3.54 -31.35
N ILE A 231 11.96 -3.34 -30.07
CA ILE A 231 12.02 -2.01 -29.41
C ILE A 231 12.84 -1.00 -30.23
N LYS A 232 13.96 -1.40 -30.84
CA LYS A 232 14.79 -0.51 -31.68
C LYS A 232 14.02 0.06 -32.88
N LYS A 233 13.12 -0.71 -33.49
CA LYS A 233 12.28 -0.27 -34.62
C LYS A 233 11.20 0.72 -34.19
N MET A 234 10.84 0.76 -32.90
CA MET A 234 9.86 1.72 -32.36
C MET A 234 10.43 3.12 -32.10
N VAL A 235 11.75 3.26 -32.08
CA VAL A 235 12.40 4.56 -31.79
C VAL A 235 11.85 5.71 -32.64
N PRO A 236 11.69 5.58 -33.97
CA PRO A 236 11.19 6.65 -34.80
C PRO A 236 9.77 7.10 -34.45
N ILE A 237 8.86 6.16 -34.18
CA ILE A 237 7.46 6.50 -33.86
C ILE A 237 7.33 7.06 -32.44
N ILE A 238 7.99 6.47 -31.44
CA ILE A 238 7.96 6.92 -30.05
C ILE A 238 8.57 8.31 -29.93
N ARG A 239 9.70 8.56 -30.62
CA ARG A 239 10.29 9.90 -30.68
C ARG A 239 9.31 10.92 -31.27
N LYS A 240 8.56 10.59 -32.33
CA LYS A 240 7.59 11.52 -32.92
C LYS A 240 6.40 11.79 -32.00
N PHE A 241 5.81 10.76 -31.39
CA PHE A 241 4.71 10.92 -30.43
C PHE A 241 5.09 11.88 -29.30
N TYR A 242 6.18 11.58 -28.59
CA TYR A 242 6.59 12.41 -27.47
C TYR A 242 7.06 13.79 -27.90
N ARG A 243 7.71 13.94 -29.06
CA ARG A 243 8.08 15.26 -29.57
C ARG A 243 6.86 16.15 -29.81
N GLU A 244 5.74 15.58 -30.24
CA GLU A 244 4.48 16.31 -30.44
C GLU A 244 3.72 16.55 -29.14
N LEU A 245 3.85 15.69 -28.13
CA LEU A 245 3.12 15.79 -26.85
C LEU A 245 3.86 16.61 -25.78
N MET A 246 5.18 16.51 -25.71
CA MET A 246 5.99 17.14 -24.65
C MET A 246 5.81 18.66 -24.53
N PRO A 247 5.63 19.44 -25.62
CA PRO A 247 5.35 20.86 -25.52
C PRO A 247 4.12 21.21 -24.68
N LEU A 248 3.15 20.30 -24.59
CA LEU A 248 1.90 20.47 -23.84
C LEU A 248 1.85 19.68 -22.53
N TYR A 249 2.86 18.89 -22.20
CA TYR A 249 2.83 17.94 -21.08
C TYR A 249 2.56 18.60 -19.72
N PHE A 250 3.05 19.81 -19.49
CA PHE A 250 2.87 20.53 -18.23
C PHE A 250 1.56 21.32 -18.15
N ILE A 251 0.71 21.25 -19.18
CA ILE A 251 -0.64 21.80 -19.16
C ILE A 251 -1.57 20.75 -18.57
N ASN A 252 -2.00 20.97 -17.31
CA ASN A 252 -2.84 20.00 -16.63
C ASN A 252 -4.28 19.98 -17.21
N GLU A 253 -5.05 18.95 -16.82
CA GLU A 253 -6.44 18.76 -17.24
C GLU A 253 -7.31 20.00 -16.98
N ALA A 254 -7.19 20.62 -15.80
CA ALA A 254 -8.00 21.77 -15.42
C ALA A 254 -7.70 23.00 -16.29
N GLN A 255 -6.42 23.25 -16.61
CA GLN A 255 -5.97 24.36 -17.45
C GLN A 255 -6.44 24.19 -18.89
N MET A 256 -6.28 23.01 -19.48
CA MET A 256 -6.77 22.74 -20.84
C MET A 256 -8.30 22.83 -20.91
N THR A 257 -9.01 22.31 -19.90
CA THR A 257 -10.47 22.40 -19.84
C THR A 257 -10.95 23.85 -19.77
N LYS A 258 -10.28 24.69 -18.95
CA LYS A 258 -10.56 26.13 -18.88
C LYS A 258 -10.31 26.82 -20.22
N LEU A 259 -9.22 26.49 -20.91
CA LEU A 259 -8.88 27.02 -22.23
C LEU A 259 -9.96 26.68 -23.26
N ILE A 260 -10.37 25.41 -23.34
CA ILE A 260 -11.41 24.93 -24.25
C ILE A 260 -12.75 25.61 -23.94
N LYS A 261 -13.09 25.74 -22.65
CA LYS A 261 -14.32 26.43 -22.22
C LYS A 261 -14.30 27.92 -22.58
N LYS A 262 -13.18 28.61 -22.40
CA LYS A 262 -13.01 30.03 -22.79
C LYS A 262 -13.20 30.19 -24.29
N MET A 263 -12.52 29.36 -25.09
CA MET A 263 -12.66 29.36 -26.54
C MET A 263 -14.11 29.07 -26.98
N TYR A 264 -14.78 28.09 -26.35
CA TYR A 264 -16.19 27.80 -26.60
C TYR A 264 -17.11 28.98 -26.26
N LEU A 265 -16.96 29.59 -25.08
CA LEU A 265 -17.81 30.70 -24.65
C LEU A 265 -17.69 31.88 -25.60
N GLU A 266 -16.47 32.23 -25.98
CA GLU A 266 -16.19 33.33 -26.90
C GLU A 266 -16.81 33.07 -28.28
N VAL A 267 -16.54 31.91 -28.89
CA VAL A 267 -17.08 31.57 -30.23
C VAL A 267 -18.61 31.42 -30.22
N SER A 268 -19.17 30.80 -29.18
CA SER A 268 -20.63 30.57 -29.07
C SER A 268 -21.43 31.84 -28.85
N SER A 269 -20.81 32.88 -28.26
CA SER A 269 -21.42 34.19 -28.08
C SER A 269 -21.63 34.91 -29.43
N HIS A 270 -20.75 34.64 -30.40
CA HIS A 270 -20.83 35.22 -31.74
C HIS A 270 -21.65 34.37 -32.74
N ILE A 271 -21.81 33.06 -32.50
CA ILE A 271 -22.61 32.17 -33.36
C ILE A 271 -23.60 31.34 -32.52
N PRO A 272 -24.68 31.96 -31.98
CA PRO A 272 -25.63 31.28 -31.10
C PRO A 272 -26.31 30.08 -31.77
N LYS A 273 -26.53 30.14 -33.10
CA LYS A 273 -27.18 29.07 -33.89
C LYS A 273 -26.41 27.75 -33.89
N LYS A 274 -25.10 27.74 -33.59
CA LYS A 274 -24.25 26.54 -33.53
C LYS A 274 -23.83 26.18 -32.11
N LYS A 275 -24.41 26.81 -31.09
CA LYS A 275 -24.02 26.67 -29.68
C LYS A 275 -24.00 25.21 -29.20
N GLU A 276 -25.02 24.43 -29.52
CA GLU A 276 -25.09 23.00 -29.14
C GLU A 276 -24.00 22.16 -29.82
N GLN A 277 -23.77 22.40 -31.11
CA GLN A 277 -22.73 21.71 -31.88
C GLN A 277 -21.33 22.07 -31.34
N LEU A 278 -21.07 23.36 -31.07
CA LEU A 278 -19.84 23.83 -30.45
C LEU A 278 -19.62 23.23 -29.06
N LEU A 279 -20.69 23.10 -28.26
CA LEU A 279 -20.62 22.47 -26.94
C LEU A 279 -20.27 20.99 -27.04
N LYS A 280 -20.82 20.27 -28.03
CA LYS A 280 -20.47 18.86 -28.29
C LYS A 280 -18.99 18.71 -28.61
N TYR A 281 -18.44 19.53 -29.50
CA TYR A 281 -17.01 19.51 -29.83
C TYR A 281 -16.13 19.95 -28.65
N ALA A 282 -16.57 20.90 -27.82
CA ALA A 282 -15.83 21.33 -26.63
C ALA A 282 -15.78 20.22 -25.56
N LYS A 283 -16.90 19.52 -25.32
CA LYS A 283 -16.95 18.34 -24.45
C LYS A 283 -16.06 17.22 -24.98
N ASN A 284 -16.15 16.93 -26.28
CA ASN A 284 -15.29 15.92 -26.92
C ASN A 284 -13.81 16.28 -26.79
N ALA A 285 -13.41 17.52 -27.09
CA ALA A 285 -12.03 17.96 -26.92
C ALA A 285 -11.55 17.85 -25.47
N THR A 286 -12.43 18.12 -24.50
CA THR A 286 -12.11 17.98 -23.07
C THR A 286 -11.87 16.51 -22.72
N SER A 287 -12.78 15.60 -23.08
CA SER A 287 -12.63 14.16 -22.79
C SER A 287 -11.43 13.54 -23.48
N GLU A 288 -11.15 13.93 -24.73
CA GLU A 288 -9.99 13.44 -25.49
C GLU A 288 -8.68 13.92 -24.85
N TRP A 289 -8.63 15.15 -24.34
CA TRP A 289 -7.45 15.64 -23.61
C TRP A 289 -7.20 14.86 -22.31
N VAL A 290 -8.26 14.51 -21.58
CA VAL A 290 -8.16 13.66 -20.37
C VAL A 290 -7.51 12.33 -20.72
N TYR A 291 -7.94 11.70 -21.81
CA TYR A 291 -7.34 10.46 -22.29
C TYR A 291 -5.86 10.65 -22.68
N ILE A 292 -5.55 11.71 -23.43
CA ILE A 292 -4.18 12.02 -23.86
C ILE A 292 -3.25 12.20 -22.65
N ASN A 293 -3.67 13.00 -21.67
CA ASN A 293 -2.88 13.32 -20.50
C ASN A 293 -2.70 12.13 -19.55
N ASN A 294 -3.77 11.37 -19.30
CA ASN A 294 -3.78 10.35 -18.24
C ASN A 294 -3.42 8.94 -18.75
N GLN A 295 -3.76 8.61 -20.00
CA GLN A 295 -3.63 7.24 -20.55
C GLN A 295 -2.58 7.16 -21.65
N LEU A 296 -2.62 8.06 -22.64
CA LEU A 296 -1.75 7.97 -23.81
C LEU A 296 -0.28 8.13 -23.45
N VAL A 297 0.07 9.21 -22.73
CA VAL A 297 1.46 9.47 -22.29
C VAL A 297 1.97 8.32 -21.42
N LYS A 298 1.11 7.78 -20.56
CA LYS A 298 1.45 6.64 -19.70
C LYS A 298 1.69 5.37 -20.52
N SER A 299 0.80 5.01 -21.45
CA SER A 299 0.87 3.75 -22.22
C SER A 299 2.18 3.53 -23.00
N MET A 300 2.89 4.60 -23.34
CA MET A 300 4.17 4.55 -24.07
C MET A 300 5.39 4.84 -23.18
N PHE A 301 5.20 5.09 -21.88
CA PHE A 301 6.25 5.46 -20.94
C PHE A 301 7.39 4.44 -20.88
N PRO A 302 7.15 3.11 -20.76
CA PRO A 302 8.25 2.14 -20.68
C PRO A 302 9.14 2.14 -21.92
N LEU A 303 8.56 2.40 -23.10
CA LEU A 303 9.32 2.53 -24.35
C LEU A 303 10.17 3.80 -24.35
N LEU A 304 9.63 4.93 -23.91
CA LEU A 304 10.41 6.16 -23.77
C LEU A 304 11.56 5.98 -22.80
N LEU A 305 11.30 5.37 -21.64
CA LEU A 305 12.30 5.11 -20.61
C LEU A 305 13.46 4.27 -21.15
N ARG A 306 13.15 3.18 -21.87
CA ARG A 306 14.14 2.31 -22.51
C ARG A 306 15.02 3.04 -23.52
N MET A 307 14.48 4.05 -24.19
CA MET A 307 15.14 4.77 -25.27
C MET A 307 15.92 5.99 -24.76
N ALA A 308 15.42 6.70 -23.74
CA ALA A 308 15.96 7.99 -23.34
C ALA A 308 16.81 7.96 -22.06
N SER A 309 16.59 6.98 -21.16
CA SER A 309 17.36 6.84 -19.91
C SER A 309 18.35 5.69 -19.94
N LYS A 310 19.34 5.74 -19.04
CA LYS A 310 20.26 4.65 -18.72
C LYS A 310 19.85 3.88 -17.45
N GLU A 311 18.89 4.41 -16.70
CA GLU A 311 18.47 3.92 -15.39
C GLU A 311 16.95 3.73 -15.33
N MET A 312 16.52 2.90 -14.38
CA MET A 312 15.10 2.65 -14.15
C MET A 312 14.47 3.78 -13.34
N HIS A 313 13.36 4.33 -13.84
CA HIS A 313 12.59 5.38 -13.16
C HIS A 313 11.11 5.01 -13.11
N ILE A 314 10.37 5.68 -12.22
CA ILE A 314 8.95 5.42 -11.98
C ILE A 314 8.12 6.52 -12.66
N TYR A 315 6.95 6.16 -13.18
CA TYR A 315 5.96 7.10 -13.68
C TYR A 315 5.14 7.69 -12.51
N PRO A 316 4.83 8.99 -12.47
CA PRO A 316 5.14 10.04 -13.46
C PRO A 316 6.47 10.76 -13.24
N ASP A 317 7.16 10.50 -12.11
CA ASP A 317 8.33 11.25 -11.65
C ASP A 317 9.42 11.41 -12.72
N TYR A 318 9.61 10.39 -13.56
CA TYR A 318 10.54 10.40 -14.69
C TYR A 318 10.46 11.66 -15.56
N PHE A 319 9.24 12.16 -15.82
CA PHE A 319 9.03 13.34 -16.67
C PHE A 319 9.43 14.66 -15.99
N THR A 320 9.70 14.65 -14.69
CA THR A 320 10.17 15.81 -13.92
C THR A 320 11.64 15.70 -13.57
N THR A 321 12.10 14.55 -13.06
CA THR A 321 13.48 14.34 -12.61
C THR A 321 14.47 14.24 -13.76
N ASN A 322 14.06 13.64 -14.89
CA ASN A 322 14.93 13.35 -16.04
C ASN A 322 14.49 14.10 -17.32
N ILE A 323 13.74 15.20 -17.17
CA ILE A 323 13.21 15.98 -18.30
C ILE A 323 14.30 16.39 -19.30
N SER A 324 15.50 16.73 -18.82
CA SER A 324 16.64 17.10 -19.66
C SER A 324 17.07 15.98 -20.62
N GLU A 325 17.03 14.73 -20.18
CA GLU A 325 17.40 13.58 -21.00
C GLU A 325 16.31 13.25 -22.04
N ILE A 326 15.05 13.36 -21.62
CA ILE A 326 13.87 13.23 -22.49
C ILE A 326 13.94 14.29 -23.60
N LEU A 327 14.12 15.56 -23.26
CA LEU A 327 14.23 16.64 -24.25
C LEU A 327 15.40 16.43 -25.22
N ARG A 328 16.56 15.99 -24.72
CA ARG A 328 17.70 15.64 -25.57
C ARG A 328 17.36 14.51 -26.55
N PHE A 329 16.68 13.47 -26.10
CA PHE A 329 16.25 12.35 -26.95
C PHE A 329 15.24 12.79 -28.04
N LEU A 330 14.36 13.74 -27.71
CA LEU A 330 13.34 14.26 -28.62
C LEU A 330 13.86 15.35 -29.56
N GLY A 331 15.07 15.87 -29.30
CA GLY A 331 15.61 17.02 -30.02
C GLY A 331 14.83 18.31 -29.72
N LEU A 332 14.35 18.45 -28.49
CA LEU A 332 13.67 19.62 -27.97
C LEU A 332 14.56 20.37 -26.98
N THR A 333 14.27 21.64 -26.80
CA THR A 333 14.88 22.51 -25.79
C THR A 333 13.84 22.92 -24.76
N LYS A 334 14.29 23.50 -23.64
CA LYS A 334 13.39 24.05 -22.62
C LYS A 334 12.43 25.13 -23.15
N PHE A 335 12.78 25.79 -24.26
CA PHE A 335 11.96 26.84 -24.87
C PHE A 335 10.83 26.31 -25.73
N ASP A 336 10.88 25.02 -26.09
CA ASP A 336 9.81 24.34 -26.83
C ASP A 336 8.68 23.88 -25.90
N ILE A 337 8.89 23.93 -24.59
CA ILE A 337 7.87 23.61 -23.58
C ILE A 337 7.02 24.83 -23.30
N ILE A 338 5.70 24.67 -23.36
CA ILE A 338 4.76 25.71 -22.97
C ILE A 338 4.45 25.53 -21.48
N LEU A 339 4.78 26.55 -20.68
CA LEU A 339 4.47 26.57 -19.26
C LEU A 339 3.35 27.60 -19.00
N PRO A 340 2.36 27.25 -18.18
CA PRO A 340 1.36 28.21 -17.75
C PRO A 340 2.05 29.29 -16.91
N GLN A 341 1.83 30.57 -17.25
CA GLN A 341 2.29 31.67 -16.39
C GLN A 341 1.51 31.61 -15.08
N LYS A 342 2.21 31.81 -13.96
CA LYS A 342 1.61 31.82 -12.63
C LYS A 342 0.75 33.08 -12.48
N ASP A 343 -0.58 32.92 -12.49
CA ASP A 343 -1.50 33.96 -12.03
C ASP A 343 -1.28 34.16 -10.52
N LYS A 344 -0.45 35.14 -10.16
CA LYS A 344 -0.12 35.48 -8.75
C LYS A 344 -1.36 35.76 -7.89
N SER A 345 -2.46 36.22 -8.49
CA SER A 345 -3.72 36.50 -7.80
C SER A 345 -4.49 35.24 -7.37
N ILE A 346 -4.34 34.13 -8.09
CA ILE A 346 -5.04 32.87 -7.80
C ILE A 346 -4.26 32.05 -6.78
N GLU A 347 -2.92 32.11 -6.76
CA GLU A 347 -2.10 31.44 -5.74
C GLU A 347 -2.23 32.12 -4.37
N GLU A 348 -2.32 33.45 -4.27
CA GLU A 348 -2.53 34.09 -2.96
C GLU A 348 -3.95 33.87 -2.40
N GLU A 349 -4.98 33.85 -3.25
CA GLU A 349 -6.34 33.56 -2.82
C GLU A 349 -6.55 32.07 -2.55
N ASN A 350 -5.92 31.18 -3.33
CA ASN A 350 -5.96 29.73 -3.07
C ASN A 350 -5.03 29.33 -1.92
N GLU A 351 -3.87 29.97 -1.71
CA GLU A 351 -3.07 29.76 -0.51
C GLU A 351 -3.78 30.33 0.71
N LYS A 352 -4.43 31.49 0.64
CA LYS A 352 -5.24 31.99 1.75
C LYS A 352 -6.44 31.10 2.01
N LYS A 353 -7.11 30.58 0.98
CA LYS A 353 -8.20 29.60 1.14
C LYS A 353 -7.70 28.23 1.60
N LEU A 354 -6.52 27.76 1.17
CA LEU A 354 -5.90 26.52 1.66
C LEU A 354 -5.39 26.69 3.08
N LYS A 355 -4.80 27.83 3.44
CA LYS A 355 -4.34 28.17 4.79
C LYS A 355 -5.54 28.35 5.73
N GLN A 356 -6.59 29.06 5.31
CA GLN A 356 -7.84 29.18 6.07
C GLN A 356 -8.59 27.84 6.16
N ALA A 357 -8.60 27.01 5.11
CA ALA A 357 -9.20 25.68 5.17
C ALA A 357 -8.35 24.70 5.99
N ALA A 358 -7.02 24.83 5.98
CA ALA A 358 -6.10 24.06 6.82
C ALA A 358 -6.20 24.52 8.29
N GLU A 359 -6.31 25.82 8.55
CA GLU A 359 -6.54 26.40 9.87
C GLU A 359 -7.92 26.03 10.41
N GLN A 360 -8.97 26.08 9.58
CA GLN A 360 -10.31 25.60 9.94
C GLN A 360 -10.32 24.09 10.18
N LYS A 361 -9.65 23.30 9.33
CA LYS A 361 -9.48 21.85 9.55
C LYS A 361 -8.67 21.58 10.82
N ALA A 362 -7.62 22.34 11.09
CA ALA A 362 -6.84 22.22 12.31
C ALA A 362 -7.65 22.64 13.54
N LEU A 363 -8.48 23.69 13.46
CA LEU A 363 -9.39 24.08 14.53
C LEU A 363 -10.46 23.03 14.78
N LEU A 364 -11.05 22.46 13.71
CA LEU A 364 -12.01 21.37 13.79
C LEU A 364 -11.36 20.11 14.38
N GLN A 365 -10.16 19.75 13.94
CA GLN A 365 -9.37 18.65 14.51
C GLN A 365 -9.04 18.90 15.99
N MET A 366 -8.63 20.11 16.37
CA MET A 366 -8.40 20.45 17.78
C MET A 366 -9.68 20.41 18.62
N GLN A 367 -10.83 20.77 18.04
CA GLN A 367 -12.12 20.67 18.73
C GLN A 367 -12.59 19.22 18.86
N GLU A 368 -12.42 18.40 17.83
CA GLU A 368 -12.68 16.96 17.86
C GLU A 368 -11.75 16.26 18.85
N GLU A 369 -10.47 16.61 18.86
CA GLU A 369 -9.47 16.09 19.79
C GLU A 369 -9.84 16.42 21.24
N LYS A 370 -10.27 17.66 21.54
CA LYS A 370 -10.75 18.04 22.88
C LYS A 370 -11.99 17.27 23.30
N LYS A 371 -12.91 17.01 22.38
CA LYS A 371 -14.12 16.19 22.65
C LYS A 371 -13.75 14.73 22.91
N GLU A 372 -12.86 14.18 22.09
CA GLU A 372 -12.34 12.82 22.23
C GLU A 372 -11.59 12.64 23.55
N GLN A 373 -10.69 13.57 23.91
CA GLN A 373 -9.98 13.56 25.19
C GLN A 373 -10.94 13.56 26.39
N LYS A 374 -12.00 14.38 26.36
CA LYS A 374 -13.01 14.39 27.44
C LYS A 374 -13.72 13.04 27.57
N LEU A 375 -14.09 12.42 26.44
CA LEU A 375 -14.78 11.14 26.41
C LEU A 375 -13.86 9.98 26.83
N VAL A 376 -12.57 10.05 26.51
CA VAL A 376 -11.55 9.11 26.98
C VAL A 376 -11.38 9.23 28.49
N LEU A 377 -11.29 10.44 29.05
CA LEU A 377 -11.19 10.64 30.51
C LEU A 377 -12.39 10.04 31.25
N GLN A 378 -13.61 10.27 30.77
CA GLN A 378 -14.82 9.63 31.32
C GLN A 378 -14.77 8.10 31.23
N SER A 379 -14.22 7.58 30.12
CA SER A 379 -14.08 6.14 29.92
C SER A 379 -13.01 5.52 30.83
N LEU A 380 -11.92 6.25 31.11
CA LEU A 380 -10.90 5.88 32.10
C LEU A 380 -11.44 5.88 33.52
N GLU A 381 -12.35 6.82 33.88
CA GLU A 381 -13.05 6.77 35.16
C GLU A 381 -13.91 5.51 35.31
N VAL A 382 -14.56 5.04 34.24
CA VAL A 382 -15.32 3.78 34.25
C VAL A 382 -14.38 2.58 34.48
N LEU A 383 -13.23 2.56 33.81
CA LEU A 383 -12.20 1.53 34.05
C LEU A 383 -11.67 1.59 35.48
N GLU A 384 -11.45 2.78 36.04
CA GLU A 384 -11.01 2.96 37.43
C GLU A 384 -12.08 2.47 38.43
N ARG A 385 -13.36 2.67 38.14
CA ARG A 385 -14.45 2.11 38.97
C ARG A 385 -14.50 0.59 38.90
N LEU A 386 -14.30 0.02 37.71
CA LEU A 386 -14.26 -1.42 37.51
C LEU A 386 -13.01 -2.04 38.11
N PHE A 387 -11.86 -1.38 38.03
CA PHE A 387 -10.55 -1.87 38.46
C PHE A 387 -9.78 -0.77 39.18
N PRO A 388 -10.17 -0.47 40.43
CA PRO A 388 -9.57 0.63 41.18
C PRO A 388 -8.11 0.33 41.51
N GLU A 389 -7.31 1.39 41.55
CA GLU A 389 -5.88 1.39 41.84
C GLU A 389 -5.03 0.57 40.86
N ALA A 390 -5.60 0.18 39.70
CA ALA A 390 -4.85 -0.53 38.68
C ALA A 390 -3.84 0.37 37.96
N GLY A 391 -4.09 1.68 37.88
CA GLY A 391 -3.21 2.65 37.21
C GLY A 391 -3.81 3.28 35.93
N TRP A 392 -5.13 3.18 35.71
CA TRP A 392 -5.76 3.72 34.50
C TRP A 392 -5.66 5.25 34.38
N GLN A 393 -5.58 5.96 35.51
CA GLN A 393 -5.44 7.42 35.51
C GLN A 393 -4.02 7.89 35.15
N SER A 394 -3.03 7.00 35.21
CA SER A 394 -1.63 7.30 34.96
C SER A 394 -1.07 6.56 33.74
N LEU A 395 -1.89 6.23 32.73
CA LEU A 395 -1.42 5.53 31.52
C LEU A 395 -0.30 6.27 30.78
N ASN A 396 -0.17 7.58 30.98
CA ASN A 396 0.94 8.38 30.47
C ASN A 396 2.31 7.95 31.02
N THR A 397 2.37 7.39 32.22
CA THR A 397 3.60 6.86 32.83
C THR A 397 3.84 5.38 32.50
N LYS A 398 2.96 4.76 31.69
CA LYS A 398 3.01 3.32 31.34
C LYS A 398 3.12 2.43 32.59
N PRO A 399 2.10 2.45 33.47
CA PRO A 399 2.12 1.66 34.68
C PRO A 399 2.12 0.18 34.34
N ASP A 400 2.83 -0.61 35.14
CA ASP A 400 2.79 -2.06 35.01
C ASP A 400 1.46 -2.61 35.51
N LEU A 401 0.59 -2.98 34.57
CA LEU A 401 -0.75 -3.48 34.89
C LEU A 401 -0.74 -4.99 35.16
N PHE A 402 0.31 -5.70 34.77
CA PHE A 402 0.40 -7.16 34.93
C PHE A 402 0.17 -7.65 36.38
N PRO A 403 0.81 -7.09 37.43
CA PRO A 403 0.62 -7.52 38.82
C PRO A 403 -0.83 -7.49 39.27
N TYR A 404 -1.59 -6.50 38.80
CA TYR A 404 -2.99 -6.33 39.13
C TYR A 404 -3.87 -7.35 38.42
N PHE A 405 -3.66 -7.54 37.11
CA PHE A 405 -4.56 -8.30 36.25
C PHE A 405 -4.24 -9.80 36.13
N GLN A 406 -2.99 -10.22 36.37
CA GLN A 406 -2.64 -11.64 36.29
C GLN A 406 -3.49 -12.52 37.22
N PRO A 407 -3.73 -12.17 38.49
CA PRO A 407 -4.56 -12.98 39.39
C PRO A 407 -6.06 -12.98 39.03
N LEU A 408 -6.51 -12.00 38.23
CA LEU A 408 -7.90 -11.89 37.79
C LEU A 408 -8.17 -12.69 36.51
N TYR A 409 -7.16 -12.80 35.63
CA TYR A 409 -7.35 -13.32 34.28
C TYR A 409 -6.46 -14.51 33.92
N ASN A 410 -5.43 -14.82 34.70
CA ASN A 410 -4.49 -15.91 34.46
C ASN A 410 -3.95 -15.90 33.02
N PHE A 411 -3.21 -14.86 32.64
CA PHE A 411 -2.58 -14.81 31.32
C PHE A 411 -1.56 -15.93 31.15
N GLN A 412 -1.36 -16.34 29.89
CA GLN A 412 -0.43 -17.40 29.50
C GLN A 412 1.01 -17.09 29.93
N ASP A 413 1.81 -18.15 30.08
CA ASP A 413 3.22 -18.03 30.38
C ASP A 413 3.95 -17.20 29.30
N GLY A 414 4.94 -16.42 29.73
CA GLY A 414 5.61 -15.41 28.90
C GLY A 414 4.95 -14.03 28.90
N PHE A 415 3.68 -13.88 29.28
CA PHE A 415 3.06 -12.55 29.39
C PHE A 415 3.72 -11.68 30.48
N ASN A 416 4.16 -12.31 31.56
CA ASN A 416 5.02 -11.74 32.61
C ASN A 416 6.32 -11.17 32.06
N LEU A 417 6.87 -11.70 30.95
CA LEU A 417 8.14 -11.24 30.39
C LEU A 417 8.01 -9.94 29.61
N ILE A 418 6.82 -9.56 29.14
CA ILE A 418 6.61 -8.33 28.39
C ILE A 418 6.96 -7.11 29.26
N SER A 419 7.81 -6.23 28.74
CA SER A 419 8.21 -5.00 29.42
C SER A 419 7.01 -4.14 29.78
N GLU A 420 6.97 -3.56 30.99
CA GLU A 420 5.96 -2.55 31.37
C GLU A 420 5.95 -1.32 30.45
N LYS A 421 7.09 -1.03 29.79
CA LYS A 421 7.20 0.07 28.83
C LYS A 421 6.65 -0.28 27.44
N ASN A 422 6.42 -1.57 27.17
CA ASN A 422 5.83 -1.99 25.91
C ASN A 422 4.30 -1.78 25.96
N PRO A 423 3.74 -0.93 25.08
CA PRO A 423 2.30 -0.65 25.06
C PRO A 423 1.42 -1.88 24.77
N LEU A 424 1.98 -2.97 24.25
CA LEU A 424 1.29 -4.23 24.04
C LEU A 424 0.69 -4.79 25.34
N GLN A 425 1.34 -4.62 26.49
CA GLN A 425 0.83 -5.13 27.76
C GLN A 425 -0.57 -4.56 28.08
N ILE A 426 -0.71 -3.24 27.98
CA ILE A 426 -1.99 -2.54 28.21
C ILE A 426 -3.02 -2.94 27.15
N THR A 427 -2.61 -3.06 25.89
CA THR A 427 -3.49 -3.50 24.79
C THR A 427 -4.09 -4.87 25.06
N ILE A 428 -3.30 -5.86 25.48
CA ILE A 428 -3.77 -7.23 25.75
C ILE A 428 -4.72 -7.28 26.96
N ILE A 429 -4.46 -6.47 27.99
CA ILE A 429 -5.36 -6.39 29.16
C ILE A 429 -6.72 -5.79 28.77
N LEU A 430 -6.72 -4.70 27.99
CA LEU A 430 -7.96 -4.12 27.46
C LEU A 430 -8.72 -5.11 26.56
N LEU A 431 -8.00 -5.85 25.72
CA LEU A 431 -8.60 -6.92 24.90
C LEU A 431 -9.31 -7.98 25.75
N ARG A 432 -8.68 -8.43 26.85
CA ARG A 432 -9.27 -9.42 27.76
C ARG A 432 -10.51 -8.89 28.47
N ILE A 433 -10.49 -7.63 28.90
CA ILE A 433 -11.66 -6.97 29.51
C ILE A 433 -12.82 -6.92 28.51
N ILE A 434 -12.55 -6.54 27.25
CA ILE A 434 -13.55 -6.50 26.18
C ILE A 434 -14.07 -7.90 25.86
N GLU A 435 -13.22 -8.94 25.89
CA GLU A 435 -13.64 -10.32 25.66
C GLU A 435 -14.67 -10.80 26.71
N ASP A 436 -14.44 -10.50 27.99
CA ASP A 436 -15.41 -10.81 29.05
C ASP A 436 -16.74 -10.07 28.81
N LEU A 437 -16.71 -8.81 28.38
CA LEU A 437 -17.91 -8.04 28.04
C LEU A 437 -18.66 -8.63 26.83
N PHE A 438 -17.91 -9.11 25.83
CA PHE A 438 -18.47 -9.73 24.63
C PHE A 438 -19.24 -11.02 24.92
N GLN A 439 -18.93 -11.74 26.00
CA GLN A 439 -19.72 -12.90 26.41
C GLN A 439 -21.19 -12.52 26.61
N ALA A 440 -21.46 -11.39 27.27
CA ALA A 440 -22.83 -10.90 27.44
C ALA A 440 -23.35 -10.17 26.19
N CYS A 441 -22.50 -9.42 25.47
CA CYS A 441 -22.95 -8.73 24.25
C CYS A 441 -23.42 -9.70 23.15
N ARG A 442 -22.92 -10.95 23.12
CA ARG A 442 -23.40 -11.99 22.18
C ARG A 442 -24.89 -12.32 22.33
N LEU A 443 -25.48 -12.08 23.50
CA LEU A 443 -26.91 -12.26 23.77
C LEU A 443 -27.78 -11.07 23.32
N ILE A 444 -27.15 -10.01 22.81
CA ILE A 444 -27.86 -8.87 22.22
C ILE A 444 -28.20 -9.19 20.76
N ASN A 445 -29.47 -9.00 20.42
CA ASN A 445 -30.00 -9.22 19.08
C ASN A 445 -29.68 -8.02 18.18
N PHE A 446 -28.49 -8.00 17.60
CA PHE A 446 -28.04 -6.93 16.71
C PHE A 446 -28.74 -6.99 15.35
N THR A 447 -29.40 -5.88 14.98
CA THR A 447 -30.13 -5.67 13.72
C THR A 447 -29.37 -4.74 12.78
N VAL A 448 -28.04 -4.92 12.71
CA VAL A 448 -27.12 -4.07 11.94
C VAL A 448 -27.03 -4.44 10.45
N GLN A 449 -27.53 -5.61 10.04
CA GLN A 449 -27.48 -6.07 8.65
C GLN A 449 -28.35 -5.20 7.72
N GLY A 450 -27.78 -4.80 6.59
CA GLY A 450 -28.47 -4.03 5.56
C GLY A 450 -28.54 -2.52 5.79
N ASP A 451 -28.11 -2.02 6.96
CA ASP A 451 -27.99 -0.59 7.23
C ASP A 451 -26.57 -0.11 6.86
N LEU A 452 -26.51 0.87 5.94
CA LEU A 452 -25.27 1.47 5.45
C LEU A 452 -24.44 2.10 6.57
N ASP A 453 -25.06 2.43 7.71
CA ASP A 453 -24.38 3.00 8.86
C ASP A 453 -23.46 2.01 9.61
N PHE A 454 -23.59 0.70 9.37
CA PHE A 454 -22.89 -0.36 10.13
C PHE A 454 -22.05 -1.30 9.26
N VAL A 455 -21.55 -0.83 8.12
CA VAL A 455 -20.77 -1.64 7.17
C VAL A 455 -19.28 -1.68 7.55
N ILE A 456 -18.71 -2.89 7.55
CA ILE A 456 -17.26 -3.14 7.58
C ILE A 456 -16.88 -4.05 6.39
N ALA A 457 -15.77 -3.76 5.73
CA ALA A 457 -15.33 -4.53 4.58
C ALA A 457 -14.85 -5.92 5.00
N ASN A 458 -15.43 -6.98 4.41
CA ASN A 458 -15.04 -8.38 4.61
C ASN A 458 -15.06 -8.87 6.08
N ASP A 459 -15.90 -8.28 6.94
CA ASP A 459 -16.05 -8.68 8.33
C ASP A 459 -17.50 -8.52 8.80
N SER A 460 -17.83 -8.99 10.01
CA SER A 460 -19.15 -8.80 10.61
C SER A 460 -19.06 -8.75 12.13
N MET A 461 -20.06 -8.17 12.79
CA MET A 461 -20.07 -8.10 14.26
C MET A 461 -20.02 -9.49 14.90
N GLN A 462 -20.74 -10.47 14.35
CA GLN A 462 -20.71 -11.86 14.82
C GLN A 462 -19.32 -12.48 14.65
N ASN A 463 -18.65 -12.22 13.52
CA ASN A 463 -17.31 -12.71 13.28
C ASN A 463 -16.28 -12.05 14.21
N ILE A 464 -16.43 -10.75 14.48
CA ILE A 464 -15.61 -10.04 15.46
C ILE A 464 -15.74 -10.70 16.83
N PHE A 465 -16.96 -10.95 17.31
CA PHE A 465 -17.17 -11.62 18.60
C PHE A 465 -16.58 -13.03 18.62
N ALA A 466 -16.71 -13.81 17.55
CA ALA A 466 -16.20 -15.17 17.47
C ALA A 466 -14.67 -15.25 17.44
N THR A 467 -14.02 -14.29 16.77
CA THR A 467 -12.56 -14.32 16.53
C THR A 467 -11.75 -13.39 17.42
N TRP A 468 -12.39 -12.64 18.33
CA TRP A 468 -11.72 -11.67 19.20
C TRP A 468 -10.62 -12.28 20.07
N SER A 469 -10.86 -13.46 20.64
CA SER A 469 -9.89 -14.12 21.52
C SER A 469 -8.62 -14.56 20.76
N LEU A 470 -8.70 -14.75 19.44
CA LEU A 470 -7.58 -15.20 18.62
C LEU A 470 -6.41 -14.20 18.60
N TYR A 471 -6.66 -12.91 18.84
CA TYR A 471 -5.57 -11.93 19.03
C TYR A 471 -4.66 -12.33 20.19
N ARG A 472 -5.23 -12.76 21.31
CA ARG A 472 -4.46 -13.21 22.47
C ARG A 472 -4.00 -14.66 22.30
N ASP A 473 -4.89 -15.55 21.87
CA ASP A 473 -4.61 -16.98 21.95
C ASP A 473 -3.70 -17.46 20.80
N ASP A 474 -3.88 -16.92 19.58
CA ASP A 474 -3.11 -17.32 18.41
C ASP A 474 -1.97 -16.36 18.13
N ILE A 475 -2.25 -15.06 17.94
CA ILE A 475 -1.21 -14.10 17.56
C ILE A 475 -0.22 -13.90 18.71
N LEU A 476 -0.71 -13.52 19.88
CA LEU A 476 0.15 -13.36 21.05
C LEU A 476 0.68 -14.72 21.54
N GLY A 477 -0.22 -15.67 21.84
CA GLY A 477 0.10 -16.92 22.51
C GLY A 477 0.92 -17.91 21.69
N LYS A 478 0.73 -18.00 20.37
CA LYS A 478 1.43 -18.96 19.51
C LYS A 478 2.56 -18.35 18.67
N GLN A 479 2.51 -17.04 18.38
CA GLN A 479 3.54 -16.41 17.53
C GLN A 479 4.50 -15.53 18.33
N ILE A 480 4.02 -14.74 19.31
CA ILE A 480 4.87 -13.76 20.02
C ILE A 480 5.50 -14.34 21.28
N LEU A 481 4.70 -14.91 22.19
CA LEU A 481 5.18 -15.36 23.50
C LEU A 481 6.21 -16.50 23.45
N PRO A 482 6.05 -17.54 22.60
CA PRO A 482 7.03 -18.61 22.52
C PRO A 482 8.42 -18.10 22.09
N ASP A 483 8.45 -17.24 21.08
CA ASP A 483 9.68 -16.62 20.57
C ASP A 483 10.32 -15.70 21.64
N LEU A 484 9.51 -14.98 22.41
CA LEU A 484 9.97 -14.15 23.53
C LEU A 484 10.62 -15.00 24.62
N ILE A 485 9.94 -16.07 25.07
CA ILE A 485 10.44 -16.99 26.09
C ILE A 485 11.76 -17.60 25.63
N GLU A 486 11.82 -18.11 24.40
CA GLU A 486 13.05 -18.68 23.85
C GLU A 486 14.17 -17.63 23.77
N SER A 487 13.89 -16.43 23.28
CA SER A 487 14.88 -15.35 23.18
C SER A 487 15.45 -14.95 24.52
N VAL A 488 14.60 -14.84 25.55
CA VAL A 488 14.98 -14.48 26.91
C VAL A 488 15.80 -15.60 27.56
N ASN A 489 15.42 -16.86 27.37
CA ASN A 489 16.20 -18.02 27.81
C ASN A 489 17.59 -18.08 27.14
N GLN A 490 17.68 -17.73 25.86
CA GLN A 490 18.95 -17.75 25.13
C GLN A 490 19.94 -16.68 25.63
N LEU A 491 19.46 -15.57 26.19
CA LEU A 491 20.33 -14.56 26.82
C LEU A 491 21.16 -15.11 27.97
N HIS A 492 20.62 -16.07 28.74
CA HIS A 492 21.38 -16.70 29.83
C HIS A 492 22.58 -17.48 29.31
N THR A 493 22.46 -18.06 28.12
CA THR A 493 23.54 -18.87 27.53
C THR A 493 24.46 -18.01 26.66
N LYS A 494 23.92 -16.95 26.06
CA LYS A 494 24.60 -16.06 25.11
C LYS A 494 24.22 -14.60 25.40
N PRO A 495 25.00 -13.84 26.16
CA PRO A 495 24.66 -12.46 26.51
C PRO A 495 24.53 -11.56 25.27
N ASP A 496 25.26 -11.87 24.19
CA ASP A 496 25.22 -11.15 22.92
C ASP A 496 24.09 -11.61 21.97
N PHE A 497 23.10 -12.37 22.46
CA PHE A 497 22.08 -13.00 21.61
C PHE A 497 21.35 -12.02 20.69
N PHE A 498 20.88 -10.88 21.20
CA PHE A 498 20.18 -9.87 20.38
C PHE A 498 21.09 -9.13 19.40
N SER A 499 22.41 -9.22 19.57
CA SER A 499 23.37 -8.70 18.58
C SER A 499 23.55 -9.66 17.39
N SER A 500 23.24 -10.95 17.59
CA SER A 500 23.36 -11.99 16.58
C SER A 500 22.36 -11.80 15.43
N SER A 501 22.69 -12.28 14.23
CA SER A 501 21.78 -12.19 13.08
C SER A 501 20.43 -12.88 13.32
N TYR A 502 20.39 -13.93 14.15
CA TYR A 502 19.16 -14.63 14.48
C TYR A 502 18.32 -13.82 15.47
N GLY A 503 18.90 -13.39 16.59
CA GLY A 503 18.19 -12.56 17.58
C GLY A 503 17.65 -11.25 16.98
N LYS A 504 18.44 -10.60 16.10
CA LYS A 504 18.01 -9.42 15.33
C LYS A 504 16.78 -9.69 14.44
N ARG A 505 16.73 -10.86 13.82
CA ARG A 505 15.61 -11.28 12.95
C ARG A 505 14.36 -11.58 13.77
N THR A 506 14.48 -12.35 14.85
CA THR A 506 13.36 -12.67 15.77
C THR A 506 12.75 -11.40 16.34
N LEU A 507 13.59 -10.47 16.81
CA LEU A 507 13.14 -9.18 17.35
C LEU A 507 12.39 -8.34 16.31
N SER A 508 12.94 -8.27 15.10
CA SER A 508 12.31 -7.53 14.00
C SER A 508 10.97 -8.15 13.61
N ASN A 509 10.87 -9.48 13.57
CA ASN A 509 9.62 -10.18 13.26
C ASN A 509 8.53 -9.84 14.27
N TRP A 510 8.82 -9.93 15.57
CA TRP A 510 7.85 -9.56 16.60
C TRP A 510 7.42 -8.10 16.45
N LEU A 511 8.35 -7.15 16.40
CA LEU A 511 8.01 -5.72 16.25
C LEU A 511 7.13 -5.46 15.02
N TRP A 512 7.32 -6.21 13.94
CA TRP A 512 6.46 -6.16 12.76
C TRP A 512 5.07 -6.79 12.98
N ILE A 513 4.96 -7.93 13.67
CA ILE A 513 3.69 -8.56 14.04
C ILE A 513 2.91 -7.63 14.98
N GLU A 514 3.56 -7.12 16.02
CA GLU A 514 2.99 -6.16 16.97
C GLU A 514 2.47 -4.92 16.25
N LYS A 515 3.30 -4.35 15.37
CA LYS A 515 2.90 -3.20 14.55
C LYS A 515 1.72 -3.51 13.64
N HIS A 516 1.71 -4.67 12.99
CA HIS A 516 0.67 -4.98 12.01
C HIS A 516 -0.69 -5.28 12.67
N TYR A 517 -0.71 -6.11 13.72
CA TYR A 517 -1.95 -6.61 14.28
C TYR A 517 -2.48 -5.77 15.45
N PHE A 518 -1.62 -5.10 16.23
CA PHE A 518 -2.03 -4.40 17.46
C PHE A 518 -1.79 -2.89 17.39
N LEU A 519 -0.56 -2.47 17.07
CA LEU A 519 -0.06 -1.11 17.33
C LEU A 519 0.52 -0.47 16.05
N PRO A 520 -0.32 -0.03 15.11
CA PRO A 520 0.08 0.38 13.76
C PRO A 520 1.05 1.56 13.72
N LYS A 521 1.02 2.42 14.73
CA LYS A 521 1.82 3.65 14.80
C LYS A 521 3.12 3.48 15.59
N ILE A 522 3.42 2.26 16.04
CA ILE A 522 4.62 2.03 16.83
C ILE A 522 5.90 2.29 16.02
N SER A 523 6.86 2.94 16.68
CA SER A 523 8.15 3.25 16.11
C SER A 523 9.25 2.48 16.84
N PHE A 524 10.12 1.85 16.06
CA PHE A 524 11.25 1.07 16.53
C PHE A 524 12.37 1.18 15.50
N ASP A 525 13.61 1.00 15.95
CA ASP A 525 14.75 1.01 15.05
C ASP A 525 14.79 -0.31 14.26
N LEU A 526 14.95 -0.22 12.94
CA LEU A 526 14.97 -1.39 12.05
C LEU A 526 16.28 -2.15 12.22
N ILE A 527 16.21 -3.28 12.92
CA ILE A 527 17.38 -4.11 13.24
C ILE A 527 17.66 -5.13 12.10
N PHE A 528 16.65 -5.48 11.29
CA PHE A 528 16.75 -6.35 10.11
C PHE A 528 15.77 -5.92 8.99
N MET A 529 16.19 -5.96 7.72
CA MET A 529 15.43 -5.39 6.59
C MET A 529 14.25 -6.23 6.06
N ALA A 530 14.18 -7.53 6.37
CA ALA A 530 13.10 -8.36 5.86
C ALA A 530 11.81 -8.10 6.64
N ARG A 531 10.81 -7.51 5.99
CA ARG A 531 9.46 -7.42 6.52
C ARG A 531 8.80 -8.80 6.37
N PRO A 532 8.34 -9.44 7.45
CA PRO A 532 7.56 -10.67 7.33
C PRO A 532 6.27 -10.38 6.55
N THR A 533 5.88 -11.30 5.67
CA THR A 533 4.57 -11.25 5.02
C THR A 533 3.52 -11.51 6.09
N PRO A 534 2.58 -10.57 6.34
CA PRO A 534 1.54 -10.79 7.31
C PRO A 534 0.68 -11.98 6.88
N ASP A 535 0.29 -12.80 7.84
CA ASP A 535 -0.67 -13.86 7.63
C ASP A 535 -2.02 -13.23 7.29
N SER A 536 -2.56 -13.53 6.11
CA SER A 536 -3.84 -12.99 5.64
C SER A 536 -5.04 -13.51 6.43
N THR A 537 -4.83 -14.45 7.34
CA THR A 537 -5.89 -15.09 8.12
C THR A 537 -6.55 -14.14 9.13
N TYR A 538 -5.80 -13.19 9.69
CA TYR A 538 -6.30 -12.30 10.74
C TYR A 538 -6.44 -10.86 10.24
N LEU A 539 -7.58 -10.24 10.53
CA LEU A 539 -7.76 -8.81 10.31
C LEU A 539 -7.03 -8.02 11.42
N PRO A 540 -6.42 -6.86 11.10
CA PRO A 540 -5.81 -6.02 12.13
C PRO A 540 -6.82 -5.53 13.17
N LEU A 541 -6.45 -5.61 14.46
CA LEU A 541 -7.28 -5.13 15.57
C LEU A 541 -7.71 -3.65 15.45
N PRO A 542 -6.83 -2.70 15.06
CA PRO A 542 -7.17 -1.29 14.87
C PRO A 542 -8.49 -1.03 14.14
N ALA A 543 -8.69 -1.71 13.00
CA ALA A 543 -9.85 -1.50 12.15
C ALA A 543 -11.15 -1.99 12.81
N ARG A 544 -11.09 -3.15 13.48
CA ARG A 544 -12.24 -3.71 14.21
C ARG A 544 -12.63 -2.86 15.41
N VAL A 545 -11.66 -2.33 16.15
CA VAL A 545 -11.90 -1.45 17.30
C VAL A 545 -12.61 -0.18 16.86
N THR A 546 -12.15 0.49 15.81
CA THR A 546 -12.81 1.69 15.27
C THR A 546 -14.23 1.39 14.78
N TYR A 547 -14.43 0.25 14.12
CA TYR A 547 -15.77 -0.18 13.70
C TYR A 547 -16.72 -0.39 14.88
N LEU A 548 -16.27 -1.09 15.93
CA LEU A 548 -17.05 -1.32 17.14
C LEU A 548 -17.39 -0.01 17.87
N LYS A 549 -16.40 0.90 18.00
CA LYS A 549 -16.61 2.25 18.58
C LYS A 549 -17.75 2.97 17.85
N ASN A 550 -17.67 3.04 16.51
CA ASN A 550 -18.67 3.72 15.70
C ASN A 550 -20.04 3.05 15.80
N THR A 551 -20.08 1.73 15.71
CA THR A 551 -21.32 0.96 15.76
C THR A 551 -22.03 1.12 17.09
N PHE A 552 -21.32 0.92 18.21
CA PHE A 552 -21.91 1.03 19.55
C PHE A 552 -22.30 2.47 19.87
N THR A 553 -21.49 3.46 19.46
CA THR A 553 -21.84 4.87 19.61
C THR A 553 -23.16 5.20 18.91
N LYS A 554 -23.32 4.76 17.65
CA LYS A 554 -24.55 4.98 16.88
C LYS A 554 -25.76 4.28 17.52
N ILE A 555 -25.62 3.02 17.94
CA ILE A 555 -26.70 2.27 18.60
C ILE A 555 -27.14 2.99 19.87
N ILE A 556 -26.19 3.40 20.72
CA ILE A 556 -26.48 4.10 21.98
C ILE A 556 -27.15 5.45 21.71
N GLN A 557 -26.64 6.24 20.76
CA GLN A 557 -27.21 7.54 20.40
C GLN A 557 -28.66 7.41 19.89
N ARG A 558 -28.91 6.43 19.01
CA ARG A 558 -30.27 6.15 18.51
C ARG A 558 -31.18 5.74 19.67
N ALA A 559 -30.74 4.82 20.54
CA ALA A 559 -31.53 4.36 21.68
C ALA A 559 -31.84 5.47 22.69
N GLU A 560 -30.86 6.33 23.03
CA GLU A 560 -31.07 7.46 23.94
C GLU A 560 -32.01 8.52 23.37
N LYS A 561 -31.95 8.76 22.05
CA LYS A 561 -32.89 9.66 21.38
C LYS A 561 -34.31 9.11 21.44
N THR A 562 -34.49 7.83 21.09
CA THR A 562 -35.78 7.16 21.13
C THR A 562 -36.38 7.13 22.53
N ALA A 563 -35.57 6.88 23.57
CA ALA A 563 -36.02 6.88 24.96
C ALA A 563 -36.42 8.27 25.48
N LYS A 564 -35.94 9.36 24.87
CA LYS A 564 -36.38 10.73 25.18
C LYS A 564 -37.68 11.09 24.48
N GLU A 565 -37.88 10.59 23.27
CA GLU A 565 -39.02 10.94 22.41
C GLU A 565 -40.24 10.06 22.67
N ASN A 566 -40.06 8.83 23.18
CA ASN A 566 -41.15 7.87 23.39
C ASN A 566 -41.16 7.33 24.84
N PRO A 567 -42.34 7.32 25.53
CA PRO A 567 -42.47 6.74 26.87
C PRO A 567 -42.25 5.22 26.90
N ASN A 568 -42.65 4.51 25.84
CA ASN A 568 -42.34 3.09 25.64
C ASN A 568 -41.38 2.93 24.44
N PRO A 569 -40.09 2.66 24.68
CA PRO A 569 -39.09 2.65 23.61
C PRO A 569 -39.27 1.52 22.57
N TYR A 570 -39.96 0.43 22.95
CA TYR A 570 -40.22 -0.72 22.07
C TYR A 570 -41.22 -0.41 20.95
N ASP A 571 -42.08 0.60 21.12
CA ASP A 571 -43.16 0.91 20.18
C ASP A 571 -42.72 1.84 19.03
N SER A 572 -41.46 2.29 19.05
CA SER A 572 -40.97 3.32 18.11
C SER A 572 -40.87 2.84 16.66
N GLY A 573 -40.81 1.54 16.39
CA GLY A 573 -40.65 0.98 15.03
C GLY A 573 -39.34 1.35 14.32
N ILE A 574 -38.43 2.06 15.00
CA ILE A 574 -37.15 2.53 14.44
C ILE A 574 -36.10 1.42 14.59
N ASN A 575 -35.33 1.14 13.54
CA ASN A 575 -34.17 0.25 13.67
C ASN A 575 -33.03 0.95 14.42
N LEU A 576 -32.85 0.58 15.69
CA LEU A 576 -31.80 1.11 16.56
C LEU A 576 -30.44 0.45 16.33
N GLY A 577 -30.39 -0.63 15.54
CA GLY A 577 -29.24 -1.51 15.36
C GLY A 577 -29.17 -2.67 16.37
N ALA A 578 -30.08 -2.72 17.35
CA ALA A 578 -30.34 -3.88 18.20
C ALA A 578 -31.79 -3.85 18.73
N SER A 579 -32.41 -5.01 18.93
CA SER A 579 -33.85 -5.11 19.26
C SER A 579 -34.16 -5.26 20.76
N ASN A 580 -33.26 -5.83 21.55
CA ASN A 580 -33.46 -6.14 22.98
C ASN A 580 -32.66 -5.23 23.93
N LEU A 581 -32.51 -3.94 23.59
CA LEU A 581 -31.64 -3.01 24.32
C LEU A 581 -32.10 -2.69 25.76
N TRP A 582 -33.40 -2.72 26.03
CA TRP A 582 -33.95 -2.44 27.36
C TRP A 582 -34.14 -3.69 28.21
N ASP A 583 -33.93 -4.88 27.63
CA ASP A 583 -33.95 -6.14 28.36
C ASP A 583 -32.75 -6.24 29.30
N ASN A 584 -32.86 -7.12 30.29
CA ASN A 584 -31.76 -7.37 31.21
C ASN A 584 -30.59 -8.04 30.51
N TYR A 585 -29.38 -7.55 30.77
CA TYR A 585 -28.20 -8.28 30.29
C TYR A 585 -27.96 -9.54 31.13
N GLU A 586 -27.43 -10.56 30.49
CA GLU A 586 -27.08 -11.83 31.13
C GLU A 586 -25.67 -12.26 30.73
N PHE A 587 -24.99 -12.97 31.62
CA PHE A 587 -23.71 -13.60 31.36
C PHE A 587 -23.91 -15.10 31.51
N GLU A 588 -23.59 -15.87 30.45
CA GLU A 588 -23.68 -17.33 30.49
C GLU A 588 -22.79 -17.93 31.59
N ILE A 589 -21.61 -17.34 31.78
CA ILE A 589 -20.63 -17.73 32.78
C ILE A 589 -20.26 -16.50 33.60
N GLN A 590 -20.26 -16.65 34.92
CA GLN A 590 -19.82 -15.57 35.80
C GLN A 590 -18.30 -15.34 35.63
N ASN A 591 -17.92 -14.10 35.35
CA ASN A 591 -16.54 -13.67 35.18
C ASN A 591 -16.27 -12.42 36.05
N THR A 592 -15.02 -11.93 36.04
CA THR A 592 -14.61 -10.78 36.86
C THR A 592 -15.45 -9.54 36.54
N ILE A 593 -15.73 -9.29 35.26
CA ILE A 593 -16.54 -8.16 34.83
C ILE A 593 -18.00 -8.31 35.24
N SER A 594 -18.60 -9.48 35.04
CA SER A 594 -20.01 -9.70 35.34
C SER A 594 -20.30 -9.46 36.83
N HIS A 595 -19.43 -9.95 37.72
CA HIS A 595 -19.53 -9.70 39.15
C HIS A 595 -19.40 -8.21 39.50
N ARG A 596 -18.43 -7.50 38.91
CA ARG A 596 -18.19 -6.09 39.21
C ARG A 596 -19.27 -5.18 38.64
N LEU A 597 -19.79 -5.47 37.44
CA LEU A 597 -20.92 -4.76 36.85
C LEU A 597 -22.22 -4.99 37.63
N GLU A 598 -22.47 -6.21 38.10
CA GLU A 598 -23.64 -6.51 38.93
C GLU A 598 -23.62 -5.65 40.21
N ILE A 599 -22.46 -5.50 40.87
CA ILE A 599 -22.32 -4.64 42.05
C ILE A 599 -22.49 -3.16 41.70
N LEU A 600 -21.83 -2.69 40.64
CA LEU A 600 -21.86 -1.27 40.23
C LEU A 600 -23.25 -0.81 39.79
N LEU A 601 -24.03 -1.70 39.17
CA LEU A 601 -25.35 -1.39 38.65
C LEU A 601 -26.47 -1.67 39.64
N GLY A 602 -26.18 -2.00 40.91
CA GLY A 602 -27.19 -2.14 41.97
C GLY A 602 -27.81 -3.53 42.12
N GLY A 603 -27.15 -4.57 41.61
CA GLY A 603 -27.51 -5.98 41.79
C GLY A 603 -28.57 -6.50 40.81
N LYS A 604 -29.02 -7.75 41.05
CA LYS A 604 -29.91 -8.51 40.15
C LYS A 604 -31.23 -7.82 39.79
N ASN A 605 -31.78 -7.01 40.71
CA ASN A 605 -33.10 -6.41 40.59
C ASN A 605 -33.07 -4.93 40.18
N SER A 606 -31.92 -4.42 39.74
CA SER A 606 -31.78 -3.01 39.39
C SER A 606 -32.36 -2.70 38.02
N SER A 607 -33.07 -1.57 37.90
CA SER A 607 -33.53 -1.01 36.63
C SER A 607 -32.38 -0.56 35.71
N LEU A 608 -31.16 -0.44 36.25
CA LEU A 608 -29.96 -0.10 35.48
C LEU A 608 -29.33 -1.33 34.81
N LYS A 609 -29.80 -2.55 35.11
CA LYS A 609 -29.25 -3.79 34.57
C LYS A 609 -29.74 -4.06 33.14
N THR A 610 -29.50 -3.16 32.19
CA THR A 610 -30.01 -3.28 30.81
C THR A 610 -28.91 -3.53 29.78
N ASN A 611 -29.24 -4.17 28.66
CA ASN A 611 -28.33 -4.35 27.52
C ASN A 611 -27.77 -3.02 26.98
N LEU A 612 -28.56 -1.94 27.05
CA LEU A 612 -28.11 -0.59 26.71
C LEU A 612 -26.98 -0.13 27.64
N ASN A 613 -27.11 -0.35 28.95
CA ASN A 613 -26.04 -0.01 29.88
C ASN A 613 -24.83 -0.92 29.69
N LEU A 614 -25.01 -2.22 29.44
CA LEU A 614 -23.89 -3.10 29.06
C LEU A 614 -23.12 -2.52 27.86
N LEU A 615 -23.81 -2.13 26.78
CA LEU A 615 -23.17 -1.49 25.62
C LEU A 615 -22.44 -0.20 25.97
N LYS A 616 -22.97 0.64 26.88
CA LYS A 616 -22.29 1.86 27.33
C LYS A 616 -20.98 1.56 28.04
N TYR A 617 -20.98 0.59 28.97
CA TYR A 617 -19.76 0.16 29.66
C TYR A 617 -18.76 -0.46 28.67
N THR A 618 -19.24 -1.30 27.73
CA THR A 618 -18.38 -1.87 26.70
C THR A 618 -17.78 -0.80 25.78
N LEU A 619 -18.58 0.20 25.39
CA LEU A 619 -18.11 1.33 24.60
C LEU A 619 -17.04 2.14 25.34
N CYS A 620 -17.16 2.34 26.65
CA CYS A 620 -16.10 3.00 27.43
C CYS A 620 -14.75 2.27 27.29
N VAL A 621 -14.72 0.95 27.46
CA VAL A 621 -13.46 0.19 27.32
C VAL A 621 -12.95 0.24 25.88
N ILE A 622 -13.85 0.10 24.89
CA ILE A 622 -13.50 0.22 23.47
C ILE A 622 -12.94 1.62 23.14
N ASN A 623 -13.49 2.69 23.72
CA ASN A 623 -12.99 4.05 23.51
C ASN A 623 -11.57 4.22 24.03
N VAL A 624 -11.26 3.64 25.19
CA VAL A 624 -9.89 3.67 25.73
C VAL A 624 -8.94 2.87 24.85
N LEU A 625 -9.35 1.68 24.38
CA LEU A 625 -8.53 0.88 23.47
C LEU A 625 -8.32 1.58 22.12
N ASP A 626 -9.37 2.16 21.53
CA ASP A 626 -9.30 2.93 20.28
C ASP A 626 -8.38 4.14 20.44
N TRP A 627 -8.52 4.91 21.52
CA TRP A 627 -7.59 5.99 21.83
C TRP A 627 -6.15 5.48 21.98
N TRP A 628 -5.96 4.36 22.68
CA TRP A 628 -4.63 3.79 22.93
C TRP A 628 -3.92 3.35 21.64
N ILE A 629 -4.63 2.68 20.71
CA ILE A 629 -4.02 2.10 19.50
C ILE A 629 -4.19 2.95 18.23
N ASN A 630 -5.25 3.74 18.10
CA ASN A 630 -5.56 4.48 16.88
C ASN A 630 -5.26 5.98 16.98
N SER A 631 -5.12 6.57 18.17
CA SER A 631 -4.81 8.00 18.30
C SER A 631 -3.32 8.30 18.04
N ASP A 632 -3.03 9.38 17.31
CA ASP A 632 -1.65 9.90 17.15
C ASP A 632 -1.10 10.47 18.46
N PHE A 633 -1.98 10.88 19.38
CA PHE A 633 -1.61 11.49 20.66
C PHE A 633 -1.54 10.48 21.81
N SER A 634 -1.73 9.20 21.51
CA SER A 634 -1.68 8.13 22.50
C SER A 634 -0.31 8.09 23.19
N PRO A 635 -0.27 7.96 24.54
CA PRO A 635 0.97 7.69 25.26
C PRO A 635 1.70 6.43 24.80
N ALA A 636 0.99 5.48 24.17
CA ALA A 636 1.57 4.29 23.56
C ALA A 636 2.70 4.60 22.57
N TYR A 637 2.63 5.75 21.89
CA TYR A 637 3.52 6.09 20.76
C TYR A 637 4.52 7.22 21.06
N LYS A 638 4.52 7.78 22.27
CA LYS A 638 5.39 8.92 22.64
C LYS A 638 6.88 8.59 22.62
N GLU A 639 7.22 7.34 22.92
CA GLU A 639 8.60 6.88 23.02
C GLU A 639 8.81 5.70 22.08
N LYS A 640 10.01 5.61 21.51
CA LYS A 640 10.43 4.41 20.76
C LYS A 640 10.51 3.22 21.71
N ILE A 641 10.12 2.03 21.24
CA ILE A 641 10.38 0.81 22.02
C ILE A 641 11.90 0.61 22.10
N THR A 642 12.43 0.65 23.31
CA THR A 642 13.84 0.37 23.63
C THR A 642 14.02 -1.00 24.28
N SER A 643 13.06 -1.43 25.09
CA SER A 643 13.08 -2.70 25.81
C SER A 643 11.80 -3.46 25.52
N ILE A 644 11.97 -4.72 25.15
CA ILE A 644 10.89 -5.58 24.68
C ILE A 644 10.45 -6.55 25.78
N TYR A 645 11.40 -6.98 26.60
CA TYR A 645 11.19 -7.77 27.80
C TYR A 645 11.56 -6.96 29.06
N ARG A 646 11.10 -7.42 30.22
CA ARG A 646 11.41 -6.80 31.52
C ARG A 646 12.86 -7.01 31.90
N THR A 647 13.49 -5.96 32.41
CA THR A 647 14.87 -6.00 32.89
C THR A 647 14.97 -5.43 34.29
N ASP A 648 15.87 -5.99 35.11
CA ASP A 648 16.26 -5.40 36.39
C ASP A 648 17.15 -4.15 36.19
N GLU A 649 17.54 -3.49 37.28
CA GLU A 649 18.43 -2.32 37.24
C GLU A 649 19.80 -2.62 36.62
N ALA A 650 20.22 -3.89 36.62
CA ALA A 650 21.47 -4.37 36.02
C ALA A 650 21.31 -4.79 34.55
N GLY A 651 20.09 -4.75 33.98
CA GLY A 651 19.79 -5.12 32.61
C GLY A 651 19.50 -6.61 32.37
N HIS A 652 19.36 -7.42 33.42
CA HIS A 652 19.03 -8.85 33.30
C HIS A 652 17.52 -9.09 33.19
N PRO A 653 17.09 -10.13 32.45
CA PRO A 653 15.67 -10.46 32.33
C PRO A 653 14.99 -10.78 33.67
N ILE A 654 13.79 -10.23 33.89
CA ILE A 654 12.94 -10.56 35.06
C ILE A 654 11.91 -11.62 34.66
N TYR A 655 11.93 -12.77 35.33
CA TYR A 655 11.00 -13.88 35.10
C TYR A 655 9.80 -13.87 36.03
N THR A 656 9.92 -13.28 37.21
CA THR A 656 8.88 -13.31 38.23
C THR A 656 8.58 -11.90 38.70
N VAL A 657 7.33 -11.50 38.55
CA VAL A 657 6.84 -10.20 38.99
C VAL A 657 5.93 -10.43 40.19
N PRO A 658 6.11 -9.70 41.32
CA PRO A 658 5.27 -9.85 42.49
C PRO A 658 3.82 -9.51 42.15
N LEU A 659 2.90 -10.44 42.42
CA LEU A 659 1.49 -10.28 42.11
C LEU A 659 0.75 -9.58 43.26
N LEU A 660 -0.21 -8.75 42.90
CA LEU A 660 -1.14 -8.18 43.87
C LEU A 660 -2.17 -9.26 44.27
N SER A 661 -2.59 -9.34 45.53
CA SER A 661 -3.52 -10.42 45.99
C SER A 661 -4.83 -9.91 46.57
N ASN A 662 -4.99 -8.59 46.69
CA ASN A 662 -6.10 -7.93 47.37
C ASN A 662 -7.02 -7.14 46.41
N GLN A 663 -6.99 -7.38 45.10
CA GLN A 663 -7.76 -6.65 44.08
C GLN A 663 -9.26 -6.58 44.40
N ASN A 664 -9.85 -7.71 44.80
CA ASN A 664 -11.29 -7.75 45.14
C ASN A 664 -11.59 -7.00 46.44
N LYS A 665 -10.65 -6.97 47.40
CA LYS A 665 -10.79 -6.15 48.62
C LYS A 665 -10.73 -4.66 48.28
N ILE A 666 -9.77 -4.25 47.43
CA ILE A 666 -9.63 -2.88 46.93
C ILE A 666 -10.92 -2.46 46.23
N PHE A 667 -11.46 -3.29 45.33
CA PHE A 667 -12.74 -3.03 44.68
C PHE A 667 -13.87 -2.80 45.68
N MET A 668 -14.06 -3.69 46.65
CA MET A 668 -15.13 -3.54 47.65
C MET A 668 -14.94 -2.31 48.55
N GLN A 669 -13.69 -1.94 48.89
CA GLN A 669 -13.40 -0.71 49.63
C GLN A 669 -13.75 0.54 48.83
N HIS A 670 -13.39 0.55 47.54
CA HIS A 670 -13.70 1.65 46.63
C HIS A 670 -15.22 1.83 46.41
N ILE A 671 -16.00 0.75 46.36
CA ILE A 671 -17.47 0.85 46.32
C ILE A 671 -18.01 1.45 47.63
N LYS A 672 -17.52 0.99 48.79
CA LYS A 672 -17.96 1.50 50.10
C LYS A 672 -17.63 2.98 50.28
N SER A 673 -16.44 3.43 49.89
CA SER A 673 -16.04 4.84 50.00
C SER A 673 -16.86 5.74 49.08
N ASN A 674 -17.19 5.30 47.87
CA ASN A 674 -18.05 6.05 46.95
C ASN A 674 -19.50 6.15 47.45
N LEU A 675 -20.04 5.09 48.07
CA LEU A 675 -21.35 5.13 48.71
C LEU A 675 -21.34 6.13 49.88
N GLN A 676 -20.35 6.08 50.77
CA GLN A 676 -20.22 7.01 51.90
C GLN A 676 -20.01 8.47 51.44
N GLY A 677 -19.21 8.71 50.40
CA GLY A 677 -18.99 10.04 49.82
C GLY A 677 -20.26 10.64 49.21
N ASN A 678 -21.13 9.82 48.61
CA ASN A 678 -22.44 10.26 48.11
C ASN A 678 -23.43 10.57 49.25
N TYR A 679 -23.40 9.82 50.36
CA TYR A 679 -24.18 10.14 51.57
C TYR A 679 -23.74 11.47 52.19
N VAL A 680 -22.43 11.73 52.30
CA VAL A 680 -21.91 13.00 52.84
C VAL A 680 -22.28 14.18 51.92
N LYS A 681 -22.15 14.03 50.60
CA LYS A 681 -22.55 15.07 49.63
C LYS A 681 -24.03 15.41 49.71
N LYS A 682 -24.90 14.40 49.84
CA LYS A 682 -26.36 14.57 49.95
C LYS A 682 -26.76 15.31 51.24
N ASN A 683 -26.11 14.96 52.36
CA ASN A 683 -26.32 15.63 53.65
C ASN A 683 -25.75 17.07 53.67
N THR A 684 -24.66 17.36 52.95
CA THR A 684 -24.18 18.75 52.80
C THR A 684 -25.06 19.60 51.89
N SER A 685 -25.67 19.03 50.84
CA SER A 685 -26.63 19.77 50.00
C SER A 685 -27.95 20.02 50.73
N GLU A 686 -28.44 19.07 51.53
CA GLU A 686 -29.63 19.26 52.37
C GLU A 686 -29.37 20.30 53.48
N ASN A 687 -28.18 20.31 54.10
CA ASN A 687 -27.84 21.33 55.10
C ASN A 687 -27.61 22.74 54.52
N SER A 688 -27.26 22.86 53.22
CA SER A 688 -27.17 24.17 52.55
C SER A 688 -28.53 24.74 52.12
N GLU A 689 -29.56 23.91 51.98
CA GLU A 689 -30.93 24.36 51.70
C GLU A 689 -31.66 24.79 52.98
N VAL A 690 -31.32 24.25 54.15
CA VAL A 690 -31.92 24.65 55.45
C VAL A 690 -31.33 25.97 55.99
N GLN A 691 -30.21 26.47 55.46
CA GLN A 691 -29.64 27.77 55.87
C GLN A 691 -30.10 28.96 55.01
N ASN A 692 -30.93 28.73 53.98
CA ASN A 692 -31.45 29.77 53.08
C ASN A 692 -32.99 29.91 53.08
N THR A 693 -33.66 29.42 54.13
CA THR A 693 -35.08 29.71 54.39
C THR A 693 -35.27 30.55 55.63
#